data_AF-A0A7C5AKA6-F1
#
_entry.id   AF-A0A7C5AKA6-F1
#
_cell.length_a   1.000
_cell.length_b   1.000
_cell.length_c   1.000
_cell.angle_alpha   90.00
_cell.angle_beta   90.00
_cell.angle_gamma   90.00
#
_symmetry.space_group_name_H-M   'P 1'
#
loop_
_entity.id
_entity.type
_entity.pdbx_description
1 polymer ?
#
loop_
_entity_poly.entity_id
_entity_poly.type
_entity_poly.pdbx_seq_one_letter_code
_entity_poly.pdbx_strand_id
1 'polypeptide(L)'
;MPRPNPQSTRMDDPNAPVEAEVRSWRGAPTLFINGRPDPAIMFYHNDVSKGREEIADFAAAGINLVTAPIIGTGSLCRDGSLDTRVFEEDMACILSANPSALVMPRFGLFPPKWWSESHPSEMMVHYDPFLGRDVYSEYACPAFSSEAWRTDMSAAMRRLLALCEERYGGRIFGYHLCAGECGEWSYSWRHYTQSDYSPAHLNAFRLWLRRRYGNSRRLLAEAWQTPGLDFDCVEIPRDWRKRPGGSCLLDPTQDRALADYLEFHSWAVADAACFFAAEARAELRRLGRRKIIAVFYGYHFPPPGQSSAFFNSGHHAFGKVAASPDIDAVCAPYSYFGREAGGAYFSQLTAGSARLHGKLYLSEDDTVTHVSKPVPYRYNCPDLSASVNVIRRNIIGSLLDGGSSWYMDWFGANWYRDRELMRSFAANQRLAEQRLRDDRTSVAQILAVVSQTTAWSLWHDGSLLDFWAIRPMLELSRIGAPFSVIDASDLGLFLGSDQGRDCRLVVFLDVPRLNAEEMLSVRNLAAAHGRFVLWTYAPGILAKASLSAEAVSELMGIRVEFGKAEGPVVQTEVTGERIEYGPDHPVAPVLVGSDAEAEVLGSLKGSGAPGLLRREFDGHTAIWSAAPCVPASVLRFFARQAGAHIYSDAGDQVMAGGALVMLHAASDGKRTIRLRRRCRAVDAFTSETVAEDSDRFDIVLKAGDTRVWMLL
;
A
#
# COMPACT_ATOMS: atom_id res chain seq x y z
N MET A 1 -47.13 -1.73 13.32
CA MET A 1 -46.65 -2.78 12.39
C MET A 1 -46.06 -2.10 11.16
N PRO A 2 -44.74 -2.17 10.93
CA PRO A 2 -44.15 -1.68 9.69
C PRO A 2 -44.45 -2.66 8.56
N ARG A 3 -44.80 -2.14 7.38
CA ARG A 3 -45.07 -2.93 6.18
C ARG A 3 -43.79 -3.67 5.72
N PRO A 4 -43.89 -4.91 5.22
CA PRO A 4 -42.76 -5.60 4.64
C PRO A 4 -42.28 -4.85 3.39
N ASN A 5 -40.97 -4.69 3.28
CA ASN A 5 -40.28 -4.11 2.13
C ASN A 5 -40.46 -5.04 0.92
N PRO A 6 -41.18 -4.66 -0.14
CA PRO A 6 -41.41 -5.54 -1.29
C PRO A 6 -40.31 -5.29 -2.32
N GLN A 7 -39.10 -5.81 -2.06
CA GLN A 7 -38.04 -5.93 -3.07
C GLN A 7 -36.94 -6.91 -2.64
N SER A 8 -37.34 -8.12 -2.22
CA SER A 8 -36.47 -9.30 -2.35
C SER A 8 -36.90 -10.07 -3.61
N THR A 9 -36.65 -9.49 -4.78
CA THR A 9 -36.65 -10.29 -6.01
C THR A 9 -35.44 -11.21 -5.92
N ARG A 10 -35.72 -12.51 -5.81
CA ARG A 10 -34.79 -13.62 -6.05
C ARG A 10 -33.91 -13.29 -7.25
N MET A 11 -32.65 -13.72 -7.23
CA MET A 11 -31.85 -13.79 -8.47
C MET A 11 -32.70 -14.53 -9.52
N ASP A 12 -33.16 -13.80 -10.52
CA ASP A 12 -33.80 -14.35 -11.71
C ASP A 12 -32.70 -15.13 -12.45
N ASP A 13 -32.77 -16.45 -12.35
CA ASP A 13 -31.76 -17.45 -12.75
C ASP A 13 -30.40 -17.39 -11.99
N PRO A 14 -30.14 -18.28 -11.01
CA PRO A 14 -28.83 -18.39 -10.36
C PRO A 14 -27.68 -18.82 -11.29
N ASN A 15 -27.97 -19.17 -12.55
CA ASN A 15 -26.99 -19.43 -13.60
C ASN A 15 -26.75 -18.24 -14.53
N ALA A 16 -27.47 -17.12 -14.38
CA ALA A 16 -27.19 -15.91 -15.13
C ALA A 16 -25.75 -15.44 -14.82
N PRO A 17 -24.94 -15.11 -15.84
CA PRO A 17 -23.58 -14.65 -15.62
C PRO A 17 -23.54 -13.44 -14.70
N VAL A 18 -22.67 -13.47 -13.70
CA VAL A 18 -22.44 -12.32 -12.83
C VAL A 18 -21.62 -11.30 -13.60
N GLU A 19 -22.07 -10.05 -13.61
CA GLU A 19 -21.27 -8.93 -14.11
C GLU A 19 -20.72 -8.14 -12.93
N ALA A 20 -19.44 -7.79 -12.99
CA ALA A 20 -18.84 -6.91 -12.01
C ALA A 20 -17.90 -5.88 -12.64
N GLU A 21 -17.88 -4.69 -12.04
CA GLU A 21 -17.02 -3.58 -12.43
C GLU A 21 -16.63 -2.76 -11.19
N VAL A 22 -15.50 -2.04 -11.27
CA VAL A 22 -15.19 -0.96 -10.34
C VAL A 22 -15.46 0.36 -11.03
N ARG A 23 -16.18 1.25 -10.36
CA ARG A 23 -16.37 2.63 -10.82
C ARG A 23 -16.47 3.60 -9.66
N SER A 24 -16.25 4.88 -9.94
CA SER A 24 -16.47 5.94 -8.95
C SER A 24 -17.95 6.01 -8.57
N TRP A 25 -18.23 6.01 -7.26
CA TRP A 25 -19.57 6.14 -6.70
C TRP A 25 -19.50 7.01 -5.46
N ARG A 26 -20.24 8.13 -5.45
CA ARG A 26 -20.31 9.04 -4.29
C ARG A 26 -18.93 9.37 -3.69
N GLY A 27 -17.97 9.67 -4.56
CA GLY A 27 -16.64 10.12 -4.19
C GLY A 27 -15.55 9.05 -4.09
N ALA A 28 -15.86 7.74 -4.08
CA ALA A 28 -14.87 6.66 -3.92
C ALA A 28 -15.02 5.53 -4.96
N PRO A 29 -13.93 4.82 -5.34
CA PRO A 29 -13.99 3.57 -6.09
C PRO A 29 -14.89 2.55 -5.39
N THR A 30 -15.68 1.80 -6.14
CA THR A 30 -16.66 0.87 -5.57
C THR A 30 -16.94 -0.27 -6.51
N LEU A 31 -17.03 -1.47 -5.93
CA LEU A 31 -17.48 -2.66 -6.62
C LEU A 31 -18.97 -2.54 -6.92
N PHE A 32 -19.32 -2.80 -8.17
CA PHE A 32 -20.70 -3.05 -8.58
C PHE A 32 -20.81 -4.50 -9.02
N ILE A 33 -21.82 -5.19 -8.50
CA ILE A 33 -22.21 -6.53 -8.92
C ILE A 33 -23.61 -6.44 -9.49
N ASN A 34 -23.78 -6.85 -10.75
CA ASN A 34 -25.04 -6.76 -11.49
C ASN A 34 -25.70 -5.37 -11.40
N GLY A 35 -24.87 -4.32 -11.53
CA GLY A 35 -25.29 -2.92 -11.47
C GLY A 35 -25.61 -2.37 -10.08
N ARG A 36 -25.46 -3.17 -9.01
CA ARG A 36 -25.70 -2.73 -7.62
C ARG A 36 -24.37 -2.50 -6.89
N PRO A 37 -24.22 -1.39 -6.14
CA PRO A 37 -23.00 -1.17 -5.37
C PRO A 37 -22.91 -2.19 -4.23
N ASP A 38 -21.70 -2.68 -3.98
CA ASP A 38 -21.39 -3.66 -2.94
C ASP A 38 -20.19 -3.15 -2.12
N PRO A 39 -20.16 -3.35 -0.78
CA PRO A 39 -19.04 -2.90 0.04
C PRO A 39 -17.75 -3.66 -0.24
N ALA A 40 -17.80 -4.77 -0.99
CA ALA A 40 -16.68 -5.63 -1.34
C ALA A 40 -15.98 -6.27 -0.12
N ILE A 41 -16.71 -6.47 0.98
CA ILE A 41 -16.18 -7.17 2.16
C ILE A 41 -16.25 -8.66 1.88
N MET A 42 -15.14 -9.36 2.08
CA MET A 42 -15.02 -10.77 1.75
C MET A 42 -14.49 -11.59 2.92
N PHE A 43 -14.70 -12.89 2.85
CA PHE A 43 -13.98 -13.85 3.67
C PHE A 43 -12.95 -14.62 2.83
N TYR A 44 -11.75 -14.79 3.39
CA TYR A 44 -10.71 -15.66 2.85
C TYR A 44 -10.44 -16.82 3.79
N HIS A 45 -10.34 -18.01 3.20
CA HIS A 45 -9.87 -19.19 3.90
C HIS A 45 -8.85 -19.94 3.05
N ASN A 46 -7.68 -20.23 3.62
CA ASN A 46 -6.56 -20.81 2.89
C ASN A 46 -6.78 -22.28 2.45
N ASP A 47 -7.58 -23.02 3.20
CA ASP A 47 -7.95 -24.42 2.93
C ASP A 47 -9.47 -24.58 2.95
N VAL A 48 -10.11 -24.36 1.80
CA VAL A 48 -11.57 -24.30 1.68
C VAL A 48 -12.26 -25.56 2.24
N SER A 49 -11.63 -26.74 2.11
CA SER A 49 -12.15 -28.00 2.64
C SER A 49 -12.38 -27.99 4.16
N LYS A 50 -11.55 -27.23 4.90
CA LYS A 50 -11.66 -27.04 6.35
C LYS A 50 -12.49 -25.81 6.74
N GLY A 51 -12.65 -24.86 5.81
CA GLY A 51 -13.30 -23.58 6.05
C GLY A 51 -14.83 -23.59 5.97
N ARG A 52 -15.45 -24.74 5.69
CA ARG A 52 -16.91 -24.84 5.44
C ARG A 52 -17.76 -24.16 6.53
N GLU A 53 -17.41 -24.37 7.80
CA GLU A 53 -18.16 -23.82 8.93
C GLU A 53 -17.97 -22.31 9.06
N GLU A 54 -16.74 -21.79 8.92
CA GLU A 54 -16.51 -20.34 8.94
C GLU A 54 -17.15 -19.63 7.74
N ILE A 55 -17.12 -20.23 6.54
CA ILE A 55 -17.83 -19.69 5.37
C ILE A 55 -19.32 -19.54 5.68
N ALA A 56 -19.93 -20.52 6.36
CA ALA A 56 -21.32 -20.44 6.78
C ALA A 56 -21.55 -19.38 7.88
N ASP A 57 -20.63 -19.25 8.84
CA ASP A 57 -20.70 -18.24 9.90
C ASP A 57 -20.62 -16.81 9.32
N PHE A 58 -19.70 -16.56 8.38
CA PHE A 58 -19.59 -15.29 7.65
C PHE A 58 -20.81 -15.01 6.77
N ALA A 59 -21.35 -16.03 6.10
CA ALA A 59 -22.61 -15.90 5.34
C ALA A 59 -23.77 -15.50 6.25
N ALA A 60 -23.88 -16.11 7.44
CA ALA A 60 -24.87 -15.74 8.45
C ALA A 60 -24.66 -14.31 9.00
N ALA A 61 -23.42 -13.81 8.98
CA ALA A 61 -23.09 -12.42 9.27
C ALA A 61 -23.40 -11.45 8.11
N GLY A 62 -23.85 -11.94 6.96
CA GLY A 62 -24.19 -11.15 5.78
C GLY A 62 -23.04 -10.96 4.79
N ILE A 63 -21.88 -11.58 5.03
CA ILE A 63 -20.70 -11.51 4.15
C ILE A 63 -20.76 -12.70 3.19
N ASN A 64 -21.15 -12.42 1.95
CA ASN A 64 -21.39 -13.44 0.92
C ASN A 64 -20.31 -13.50 -0.16
N LEU A 65 -19.34 -12.60 -0.11
CA LEU A 65 -18.20 -12.66 -1.01
C LEU A 65 -17.09 -13.52 -0.41
N VAL A 66 -16.52 -14.40 -1.22
CA VAL A 66 -15.46 -15.33 -0.81
C VAL A 66 -14.26 -15.18 -1.74
N THR A 67 -13.05 -15.23 -1.20
CA THR A 67 -11.82 -15.32 -2.00
C THR A 67 -10.94 -16.43 -1.46
N ALA A 68 -10.38 -17.27 -2.33
CA ALA A 68 -9.58 -18.44 -1.94
C ALA A 68 -8.67 -18.91 -3.10
N PRO A 69 -7.52 -19.57 -2.82
CA PRO A 69 -6.56 -20.02 -3.82
C PRO A 69 -6.98 -21.34 -4.49
N ILE A 70 -8.11 -21.31 -5.19
CA ILE A 70 -8.80 -22.52 -5.66
C ILE A 70 -8.48 -22.92 -7.11
N ILE A 71 -7.70 -22.11 -7.84
CA ILE A 71 -7.35 -22.42 -9.24
C ILE A 71 -6.06 -21.74 -9.68
N GLY A 72 -5.36 -22.32 -10.65
CA GLY A 72 -4.20 -21.70 -11.28
C GLY A 72 -3.59 -22.51 -12.41
N THR A 73 -2.58 -21.95 -13.07
CA THR A 73 -1.86 -22.59 -14.19
C THR A 73 -1.06 -23.82 -13.77
N GLY A 74 -0.84 -24.03 -12.47
CA GLY A 74 -0.29 -25.27 -11.91
C GLY A 74 -1.15 -26.51 -12.23
N SER A 75 -2.42 -26.33 -12.59
CA SER A 75 -3.32 -27.38 -13.08
C SER A 75 -2.95 -27.93 -14.47
N LEU A 76 -2.03 -27.29 -15.21
CA LEU A 76 -1.65 -27.75 -16.54
C LEU A 76 -0.86 -29.07 -16.48
N CYS A 77 -1.39 -30.12 -17.07
CA CYS A 77 -0.73 -31.42 -17.19
C CYS A 77 0.23 -31.47 -18.38
N ARG A 78 1.19 -32.40 -18.34
CA ARG A 78 2.22 -32.56 -19.38
C ARG A 78 1.65 -32.92 -20.77
N ASP A 79 0.50 -33.57 -20.82
CA ASP A 79 -0.23 -33.88 -22.05
C ASP A 79 -1.10 -32.73 -22.57
N GLY A 80 -1.06 -31.57 -21.89
CA GLY A 80 -1.83 -30.39 -22.22
C GLY A 80 -3.25 -30.36 -21.63
N SER A 81 -3.68 -31.39 -20.89
CA SER A 81 -4.95 -31.37 -20.15
C SER A 81 -4.90 -30.47 -18.89
N LEU A 82 -6.05 -30.24 -18.26
CA LEU A 82 -6.18 -29.40 -17.05
C LEU A 82 -6.73 -30.26 -15.90
N ASP A 83 -6.02 -30.33 -14.76
CA ASP A 83 -6.56 -30.91 -13.52
C ASP A 83 -7.42 -29.87 -12.78
N THR A 84 -8.73 -30.04 -12.86
CA THR A 84 -9.72 -29.13 -12.27
C THR A 84 -10.32 -29.67 -10.97
N ARG A 85 -9.87 -30.81 -10.45
CA ARG A 85 -10.52 -31.49 -9.33
C ARG A 85 -10.63 -30.62 -8.07
N VAL A 86 -9.52 -29.98 -7.66
CA VAL A 86 -9.49 -29.10 -6.48
C VAL A 86 -10.44 -27.92 -6.67
N PHE A 87 -10.45 -27.31 -7.86
CA PHE A 87 -11.36 -26.21 -8.18
C PHE A 87 -12.84 -26.61 -8.03
N GLU A 88 -13.22 -27.78 -8.57
CA GLU A 88 -14.59 -28.29 -8.47
C GLU A 88 -14.98 -28.62 -7.02
N GLU A 89 -14.10 -29.30 -6.28
CA GLU A 89 -14.32 -29.67 -4.88
C GLU A 89 -14.47 -28.44 -4.00
N ASP A 90 -13.62 -27.43 -4.17
CA ASP A 90 -13.65 -26.20 -3.39
C ASP A 90 -14.86 -25.32 -3.74
N MET A 91 -15.20 -25.18 -5.02
CA MET A 91 -16.42 -24.46 -5.43
C MET A 91 -17.67 -25.14 -4.88
N ALA A 92 -17.75 -26.49 -4.94
CA ALA A 92 -18.84 -27.23 -4.35
C ALA A 92 -18.89 -27.04 -2.81
N CYS A 93 -17.75 -27.06 -2.13
CA CYS A 93 -17.66 -26.82 -0.69
C CYS A 93 -18.20 -25.42 -0.32
N ILE A 94 -17.69 -24.37 -0.99
CA ILE A 94 -18.13 -22.97 -0.78
C ILE A 94 -19.63 -22.85 -0.98
N LEU A 95 -20.16 -23.35 -2.09
CA LEU A 95 -21.58 -23.23 -2.42
C LEU A 95 -22.47 -24.09 -1.50
N SER A 96 -21.95 -25.19 -0.94
CA SER A 96 -22.66 -25.98 0.08
C SER A 96 -22.73 -25.29 1.44
N ALA A 97 -21.75 -24.44 1.77
CA ALA A 97 -21.70 -23.65 2.99
C ALA A 97 -22.54 -22.37 2.85
N ASN A 98 -22.41 -21.71 1.70
CA ASN A 98 -23.12 -20.49 1.35
C ASN A 98 -23.67 -20.59 -0.09
N PRO A 99 -24.95 -20.97 -0.26
CA PRO A 99 -25.59 -21.04 -1.58
C PRO A 99 -25.69 -19.69 -2.33
N SER A 100 -25.47 -18.56 -1.63
CA SER A 100 -25.46 -17.21 -2.20
C SER A 100 -24.05 -16.69 -2.47
N ALA A 101 -23.02 -17.51 -2.26
CA ALA A 101 -21.64 -17.06 -2.40
C ALA A 101 -21.34 -16.56 -3.81
N LEU A 102 -20.62 -15.43 -3.87
CA LEU A 102 -19.91 -14.99 -5.06
C LEU A 102 -18.41 -15.04 -4.77
N VAL A 103 -17.66 -15.61 -5.70
CA VAL A 103 -16.26 -15.97 -5.50
C VAL A 103 -15.36 -15.09 -6.37
N MET A 104 -14.27 -14.60 -5.80
CA MET A 104 -13.12 -14.10 -6.54
C MET A 104 -11.97 -15.08 -6.31
N PRO A 105 -11.73 -16.03 -7.24
CA PRO A 105 -10.64 -16.97 -7.13
C PRO A 105 -9.30 -16.22 -7.09
N ARG A 106 -8.44 -16.57 -6.13
CA ARG A 106 -7.01 -16.25 -6.22
C ARG A 106 -6.40 -17.20 -7.23
N PHE A 107 -6.22 -16.68 -8.44
CA PHE A 107 -5.78 -17.39 -9.62
C PHE A 107 -4.25 -17.40 -9.67
N GLY A 108 -3.65 -18.55 -9.36
CA GLY A 108 -2.20 -18.72 -9.38
C GLY A 108 -1.63 -18.82 -10.80
N LEU A 109 -0.61 -18.02 -11.11
CA LEU A 109 0.12 -18.04 -12.39
C LEU A 109 1.45 -18.80 -12.29
N PHE A 110 1.53 -19.75 -11.36
CA PHE A 110 2.69 -20.59 -11.13
C PHE A 110 2.76 -21.70 -12.20
N PRO A 111 3.93 -21.95 -12.80
CA PRO A 111 4.09 -23.07 -13.70
C PRO A 111 3.98 -24.41 -12.95
N PRO A 112 3.44 -25.46 -13.57
CA PRO A 112 3.44 -26.79 -12.99
C PRO A 112 4.89 -27.32 -12.88
N LYS A 113 5.15 -28.21 -11.91
CA LYS A 113 6.49 -28.74 -11.63
C LYS A 113 7.23 -29.24 -12.88
N TRP A 114 6.54 -29.96 -13.77
CA TRP A 114 7.15 -30.50 -14.99
C TRP A 114 7.67 -29.41 -15.92
N TRP A 115 6.99 -28.25 -15.95
CA TRP A 115 7.38 -27.11 -16.80
C TRP A 115 8.65 -26.49 -16.24
N SER A 116 8.69 -26.25 -14.92
CA SER A 116 9.86 -25.69 -14.23
C SER A 116 11.09 -26.57 -14.38
N GLU A 117 10.94 -27.90 -14.30
CA GLU A 117 12.03 -28.87 -14.51
C GLU A 117 12.56 -28.85 -15.96
N SER A 118 11.69 -28.58 -16.95
CA SER A 118 12.08 -28.47 -18.36
C SER A 118 12.59 -27.08 -18.79
N HIS A 119 12.34 -26.05 -17.99
CA HIS A 119 12.71 -24.66 -18.27
C HIS A 119 13.55 -24.02 -17.15
N PRO A 120 14.67 -24.64 -16.73
CA PRO A 120 15.44 -24.13 -15.60
C PRO A 120 16.02 -22.72 -15.82
N SER A 121 16.28 -22.31 -17.08
CA SER A 121 16.76 -20.96 -17.42
C SER A 121 15.70 -19.85 -17.24
N GLU A 122 14.43 -20.26 -17.14
CA GLU A 122 13.27 -19.37 -17.00
C GLU A 122 12.84 -19.21 -15.54
N MET A 123 13.46 -19.96 -14.63
CA MET A 123 13.16 -19.94 -13.20
C MET A 123 13.99 -18.88 -12.48
N MET A 124 13.38 -18.21 -11.51
CA MET A 124 14.00 -17.17 -10.70
C MET A 124 15.20 -17.71 -9.92
N VAL A 125 16.30 -16.97 -9.93
CA VAL A 125 17.51 -17.27 -9.17
C VAL A 125 17.76 -16.13 -8.19
N HIS A 126 17.88 -16.46 -6.91
CA HIS A 126 18.28 -15.49 -5.91
C HIS A 126 19.78 -15.58 -5.66
N TYR A 127 20.38 -14.52 -5.15
CA TYR A 127 21.74 -14.50 -4.63
C TYR A 127 21.71 -14.20 -3.13
N ASP A 128 22.43 -15.00 -2.36
CA ASP A 128 22.67 -14.74 -0.95
C ASP A 128 24.07 -14.12 -0.78
N PRO A 129 24.18 -12.80 -0.50
CA PRO A 129 25.47 -12.13 -0.35
C PRO A 129 26.21 -12.51 0.95
N PHE A 130 25.53 -13.13 1.92
CA PHE A 130 26.17 -13.65 3.13
C PHE A 130 26.83 -15.00 2.86
N LEU A 131 26.15 -15.88 2.13
CA LEU A 131 26.71 -17.18 1.72
C LEU A 131 27.62 -17.07 0.49
N GLY A 132 27.56 -15.97 -0.26
CA GLY A 132 28.35 -15.73 -1.45
C GLY A 132 27.97 -16.65 -2.62
N ARG A 133 26.73 -17.12 -2.70
CA ARG A 133 26.27 -18.09 -3.71
C ARG A 133 24.84 -17.86 -4.14
N ASP A 134 24.51 -18.38 -5.31
CA ASP A 134 23.13 -18.43 -5.80
C ASP A 134 22.31 -19.43 -4.96
N VAL A 135 21.05 -19.08 -4.71
CA VAL A 135 20.06 -19.88 -3.98
C VAL A 135 18.75 -19.89 -4.79
N TYR A 136 18.10 -21.04 -4.84
CA TYR A 136 16.88 -21.21 -5.64
C TYR A 136 15.63 -20.89 -4.82
N SER A 137 14.61 -20.37 -5.49
CA SER A 137 13.32 -20.11 -4.87
C SER A 137 12.68 -21.39 -4.36
N GLU A 138 12.31 -21.43 -3.07
CA GLU A 138 11.54 -22.54 -2.48
C GLU A 138 10.12 -22.64 -3.08
N TYR A 139 9.62 -21.56 -3.67
CA TYR A 139 8.30 -21.46 -4.29
C TYR A 139 8.30 -21.83 -5.78
N ALA A 140 9.48 -22.20 -6.33
CA ALA A 140 9.67 -22.45 -7.76
C ALA A 140 9.08 -21.32 -8.64
N CYS A 141 9.35 -20.07 -8.26
CA CYS A 141 8.88 -18.90 -8.99
C CYS A 141 9.58 -18.77 -10.35
N PRO A 142 8.84 -18.55 -11.46
CA PRO A 142 9.45 -18.17 -12.73
C PRO A 142 10.01 -16.76 -12.62
N ALA A 143 11.02 -16.45 -13.43
CA ALA A 143 11.47 -15.08 -13.62
C ALA A 143 10.31 -14.23 -14.16
N PHE A 144 10.00 -13.10 -13.53
CA PHE A 144 8.90 -12.24 -14.02
C PHE A 144 9.12 -11.75 -15.46
N SER A 145 10.37 -11.73 -15.92
CA SER A 145 10.76 -11.35 -17.27
C SER A 145 10.85 -12.52 -18.25
N SER A 146 10.51 -13.75 -17.84
CA SER A 146 10.52 -14.92 -18.74
C SER A 146 9.43 -14.81 -19.81
N GLU A 147 9.83 -14.74 -21.08
CA GLU A 147 8.91 -14.74 -22.22
C GLU A 147 8.23 -16.10 -22.40
N ALA A 148 8.94 -17.20 -22.11
CA ALA A 148 8.38 -18.54 -22.18
C ALA A 148 7.27 -18.74 -21.13
N TRP A 149 7.51 -18.35 -19.88
CA TRP A 149 6.49 -18.39 -18.83
C TRP A 149 5.27 -17.54 -19.19
N ARG A 150 5.49 -16.29 -19.63
CA ARG A 150 4.41 -15.38 -20.05
C ARG A 150 3.59 -15.98 -21.19
N THR A 151 4.23 -16.58 -22.18
CA THR A 151 3.56 -17.20 -23.34
C THR A 151 2.74 -18.42 -22.92
N ASP A 152 3.37 -19.37 -22.24
CA ASP A 152 2.74 -20.66 -21.93
C ASP A 152 1.67 -20.52 -20.85
N MET A 153 1.96 -19.78 -19.77
CA MET A 153 1.02 -19.61 -18.67
C MET A 153 -0.12 -18.66 -19.01
N SER A 154 0.05 -17.69 -19.92
CA SER A 154 -1.09 -16.92 -20.43
C SER A 154 -2.01 -17.79 -21.28
N ALA A 155 -1.47 -18.69 -22.10
CA ALA A 155 -2.27 -19.64 -22.88
C ALA A 155 -3.05 -20.61 -21.98
N ALA A 156 -2.42 -21.13 -20.93
CA ALA A 156 -3.10 -21.96 -19.93
C ALA A 156 -4.15 -21.16 -19.13
N MET A 157 -3.84 -19.92 -18.72
CA MET A 157 -4.77 -19.02 -18.04
C MET A 157 -6.02 -18.78 -18.88
N ARG A 158 -5.89 -18.47 -20.18
CA ARG A 158 -7.06 -18.24 -21.05
C ARG A 158 -8.00 -19.45 -21.08
N ARG A 159 -7.45 -20.67 -21.17
CA ARG A 159 -8.24 -21.93 -21.12
C ARG A 159 -8.95 -22.13 -19.79
N LEU A 160 -8.26 -21.84 -18.68
CA LEU A 160 -8.83 -21.95 -17.33
C LEU A 160 -9.91 -20.89 -17.07
N LEU A 161 -9.73 -19.65 -17.54
CA LEU A 161 -10.76 -18.62 -17.48
C LEU A 161 -12.02 -19.04 -18.24
N ALA A 162 -11.88 -19.59 -19.44
CA ALA A 162 -13.00 -20.12 -20.21
C ALA A 162 -13.75 -21.23 -19.45
N LEU A 163 -13.03 -22.16 -18.82
CA LEU A 163 -13.61 -23.22 -18.01
C LEU A 163 -14.34 -22.69 -16.76
N CYS A 164 -13.73 -21.73 -16.05
CA CYS A 164 -14.35 -21.06 -14.90
C CYS A 164 -15.67 -20.38 -15.30
N GLU A 165 -15.68 -19.65 -16.42
CA GLU A 165 -16.85 -18.92 -16.89
C GLU A 165 -17.94 -19.82 -17.48
N GLU A 166 -17.57 -20.96 -18.04
CA GLU A 166 -18.50 -22.01 -18.49
C GLU A 166 -19.21 -22.66 -17.30
N ARG A 167 -18.46 -23.05 -16.26
CA ARG A 167 -18.99 -23.85 -15.15
C ARG A 167 -19.61 -23.02 -14.03
N TYR A 168 -18.97 -21.90 -13.69
CA TYR A 168 -19.31 -21.08 -12.51
C TYR A 168 -19.36 -19.59 -12.83
N GLY A 169 -19.56 -19.19 -14.09
CA GLY A 169 -19.66 -17.77 -14.48
C GLY A 169 -20.77 -16.98 -13.77
N GLY A 170 -21.84 -17.65 -13.30
CA GLY A 170 -22.88 -17.06 -12.44
C GLY A 170 -22.50 -16.93 -10.96
N ARG A 171 -21.31 -17.39 -10.57
CA ARG A 171 -20.79 -17.37 -9.19
C ARG A 171 -19.46 -16.64 -9.07
N ILE A 172 -18.76 -16.37 -10.16
CA ILE A 172 -17.48 -15.66 -10.14
C ILE A 172 -17.72 -14.19 -10.47
N PHE A 173 -17.31 -13.27 -9.59
CA PHE A 173 -17.42 -11.83 -9.85
C PHE A 173 -16.11 -11.20 -10.31
N GLY A 174 -14.97 -11.87 -10.10
CA GLY A 174 -13.66 -11.34 -10.43
C GLY A 174 -12.58 -12.38 -10.37
N TYR A 175 -11.39 -12.02 -10.83
CA TYR A 175 -10.19 -12.85 -10.75
C TYR A 175 -9.07 -12.06 -10.08
N HIS A 176 -8.48 -12.64 -9.03
CA HIS A 176 -7.30 -12.09 -8.38
C HIS A 176 -6.08 -12.83 -8.92
N LEU A 177 -5.30 -12.19 -9.81
CA LEU A 177 -4.15 -12.82 -10.44
C LEU A 177 -2.95 -12.77 -9.48
N CYS A 178 -2.38 -13.93 -9.19
CA CYS A 178 -1.31 -14.10 -8.19
C CYS A 178 -0.08 -14.78 -8.82
N ALA A 179 1.11 -14.25 -8.57
CA ALA A 179 2.40 -14.83 -8.98
C ALA A 179 3.49 -14.45 -7.95
N GLY A 180 4.69 -15.03 -8.03
CA GLY A 180 5.79 -14.70 -7.12
C GLY A 180 5.66 -15.29 -5.71
N GLU A 181 6.57 -14.94 -4.81
CA GLU A 181 6.54 -15.42 -3.41
C GLU A 181 5.21 -15.01 -2.75
N CYS A 182 4.57 -15.95 -2.05
CA CYS A 182 3.23 -15.82 -1.47
C CYS A 182 2.08 -15.47 -2.45
N GLY A 183 2.34 -15.44 -3.77
CA GLY A 183 1.37 -14.99 -4.76
C GLY A 183 1.20 -13.47 -4.85
N GLU A 184 2.09 -12.70 -4.21
CA GLU A 184 1.95 -11.26 -4.03
C GLU A 184 2.68 -10.41 -5.09
N TRP A 185 3.14 -11.03 -6.18
CA TRP A 185 4.02 -10.43 -7.17
C TRP A 185 5.36 -9.96 -6.58
N SER A 186 5.87 -10.63 -5.55
CA SER A 186 7.18 -10.33 -4.97
C SER A 186 8.24 -11.31 -5.48
N TYR A 187 9.47 -10.83 -5.72
CA TYR A 187 10.59 -11.75 -5.93
C TYR A 187 10.90 -12.52 -4.65
N SER A 188 11.15 -11.78 -3.57
CA SER A 188 11.20 -12.38 -2.25
C SER A 188 10.98 -11.40 -1.10
N TRP A 189 10.34 -11.90 -0.05
CA TRP A 189 10.16 -11.23 1.24
C TRP A 189 11.32 -11.50 2.23
N ARG A 190 12.40 -12.18 1.80
CA ARG A 190 13.48 -12.61 2.71
C ARG A 190 14.55 -11.56 2.95
N HIS A 191 15.16 -11.63 4.14
CA HIS A 191 16.08 -10.62 4.67
C HIS A 191 17.44 -10.54 3.96
N TYR A 192 17.85 -11.62 3.29
CA TYR A 192 19.25 -11.87 2.93
C TYR A 192 19.38 -12.36 1.49
N THR A 193 18.36 -12.18 0.66
CA THR A 193 18.43 -12.57 -0.75
C THR A 193 18.21 -11.38 -1.64
N GLN A 194 18.88 -11.38 -2.78
CA GLN A 194 18.73 -10.45 -3.87
C GLN A 194 18.22 -11.23 -5.07
N SER A 195 17.34 -10.63 -5.87
CA SER A 195 16.72 -11.26 -7.03
C SER A 195 16.83 -10.32 -8.22
N ASP A 196 16.58 -10.75 -9.45
CA ASP A 196 16.61 -12.11 -9.97
C ASP A 196 17.85 -12.24 -10.87
N TYR A 197 18.62 -13.30 -10.71
CA TYR A 197 19.87 -13.54 -11.46
C TYR A 197 19.71 -14.61 -12.55
N SER A 198 18.47 -14.98 -12.88
CA SER A 198 18.17 -15.96 -13.91
C SER A 198 18.64 -15.49 -15.30
N PRO A 199 18.99 -16.43 -16.21
CA PRO A 199 19.31 -16.10 -17.60
C PRO A 199 18.20 -15.30 -18.31
N ALA A 200 16.93 -15.66 -18.08
CA ALA A 200 15.79 -14.94 -18.62
C ALA A 200 15.73 -13.48 -18.15
N HIS A 201 15.96 -13.23 -16.86
CA HIS A 201 15.96 -11.88 -16.32
C HIS A 201 17.12 -11.03 -16.84
N LEU A 202 18.33 -11.62 -16.96
CA LEU A 202 19.49 -10.95 -17.54
C LEU A 202 19.25 -10.54 -19.00
N ASN A 203 18.68 -11.45 -19.82
CA ASN A 203 18.36 -11.15 -21.21
C ASN A 203 17.36 -9.99 -21.33
N ALA A 204 16.32 -10.00 -20.50
CA ALA A 204 15.35 -8.92 -20.46
C ALA A 204 15.96 -7.59 -19.97
N PHE A 205 16.88 -7.64 -19.01
CA PHE A 205 17.59 -6.44 -18.54
C PHE A 205 18.41 -5.80 -19.66
N ARG A 206 19.13 -6.61 -20.44
CA ARG A 206 19.88 -6.13 -21.61
C ARG A 206 18.97 -5.46 -22.63
N LEU A 207 17.80 -6.04 -22.91
CA LEU A 207 16.79 -5.44 -23.79
C LEU A 207 16.24 -4.13 -23.23
N TRP A 208 16.01 -4.05 -21.92
CA TRP A 208 15.58 -2.82 -21.26
C TRP A 208 16.64 -1.72 -21.37
N LEU A 209 17.91 -2.03 -21.14
CA LEU A 209 19.03 -1.09 -21.31
C LEU A 209 19.13 -0.58 -22.75
N ARG A 210 18.93 -1.44 -23.75
CA ARG A 210 18.89 -1.03 -25.16
C ARG A 210 17.80 0.03 -25.39
N ARG A 211 16.63 -0.11 -24.78
CA ARG A 211 15.57 0.92 -24.88
C ARG A 211 15.98 2.20 -24.15
N ARG A 212 16.47 2.09 -22.92
CA ARG A 212 16.86 3.23 -22.07
C ARG A 212 17.93 4.11 -22.70
N TYR A 213 18.93 3.50 -23.32
CA TYR A 213 20.07 4.19 -23.92
C TYR A 213 19.95 4.35 -25.45
N GLY A 214 18.75 4.17 -26.02
CA GLY A 214 18.52 4.34 -27.47
C GLY A 214 19.42 3.45 -28.33
N ASN A 215 19.74 2.25 -27.85
CA ASN A 215 20.68 1.28 -28.41
C ASN A 215 22.10 1.83 -28.64
N SER A 216 22.46 2.95 -28.00
CA SER A 216 23.79 3.56 -28.08
C SER A 216 24.73 2.97 -27.05
N ARG A 217 25.68 2.15 -27.52
CA ARG A 217 26.76 1.58 -26.70
C ARG A 217 27.59 2.67 -26.02
N ARG A 218 27.79 3.81 -26.72
CA ARG A 218 28.50 4.98 -26.17
C ARG A 218 27.78 5.55 -24.95
N LEU A 219 26.46 5.76 -25.04
CA LEU A 219 25.69 6.33 -23.92
C LEU A 219 25.65 5.38 -22.72
N LEU A 220 25.54 4.07 -22.96
CA LEU A 220 25.63 3.07 -21.88
C LEU A 220 27.00 3.11 -21.21
N ALA A 221 28.09 3.02 -21.99
CA ALA A 221 29.45 3.03 -21.48
C ALA A 221 29.81 4.31 -20.71
N GLU A 222 29.33 5.47 -21.20
CA GLU A 222 29.46 6.76 -20.53
C GLU A 222 28.67 6.79 -19.20
N ALA A 223 27.40 6.34 -19.21
CA ALA A 223 26.55 6.35 -18.03
C ALA A 223 27.05 5.41 -16.93
N TRP A 224 27.59 4.25 -17.30
CA TRP A 224 28.12 3.25 -16.36
C TRP A 224 29.62 3.43 -16.10
N GLN A 225 30.24 4.48 -16.64
CA GLN A 225 31.67 4.77 -16.51
C GLN A 225 32.56 3.55 -16.82
N THR A 226 32.14 2.73 -17.79
CA THR A 226 32.79 1.47 -18.15
C THR A 226 33.17 1.52 -19.63
N PRO A 227 34.39 1.98 -19.97
CA PRO A 227 34.85 2.10 -21.34
C PRO A 227 34.75 0.76 -22.08
N GLY A 228 34.16 0.78 -23.28
CA GLY A 228 34.01 -0.42 -24.11
C GLY A 228 32.86 -1.35 -23.72
N LEU A 229 32.02 -0.97 -22.73
CA LEU A 229 30.85 -1.75 -22.35
C LEU A 229 29.88 -1.91 -23.52
N ASP A 230 29.46 -3.15 -23.73
CA ASP A 230 28.45 -3.55 -24.70
C ASP A 230 27.22 -4.11 -23.99
N PHE A 231 26.03 -3.92 -24.58
CA PHE A 231 24.79 -4.48 -24.06
C PHE A 231 24.88 -6.01 -23.89
N ASP A 232 25.55 -6.71 -24.80
CA ASP A 232 25.64 -8.18 -24.75
C ASP A 232 26.60 -8.68 -23.66
N CYS A 233 27.47 -7.81 -23.15
CA CYS A 233 28.42 -8.10 -22.08
C CYS A 233 27.94 -7.62 -20.70
N VAL A 234 26.80 -6.93 -20.62
CA VAL A 234 26.24 -6.48 -19.34
C VAL A 234 25.95 -7.69 -18.45
N GLU A 235 26.29 -7.57 -17.17
CA GLU A 235 25.88 -8.45 -16.08
C GLU A 235 25.01 -7.71 -15.08
N ILE A 236 24.26 -8.45 -14.26
CA ILE A 236 23.46 -7.86 -13.18
C ILE A 236 24.39 -7.51 -12.00
N PRO A 237 24.36 -6.27 -11.49
CA PRO A 237 25.12 -5.90 -10.30
C PRO A 237 24.72 -6.73 -9.07
N ARG A 238 25.71 -7.37 -8.43
CA ARG A 238 25.52 -8.27 -7.26
C ARG A 238 25.76 -7.62 -5.90
N ASP A 239 26.43 -6.47 -5.84
CA ASP A 239 26.66 -5.78 -4.56
C ASP A 239 25.69 -4.63 -4.38
N TRP A 240 24.63 -4.87 -3.61
CA TRP A 240 23.65 -3.85 -3.26
C TRP A 240 23.96 -3.21 -1.90
N ARG A 241 25.05 -3.60 -1.23
CA ARG A 241 25.34 -3.18 0.14
C ARG A 241 26.00 -1.82 0.15
N LYS A 242 25.60 -1.02 1.13
CA LYS A 242 26.25 0.24 1.46
C LYS A 242 27.71 0.00 1.86
N ARG A 243 28.61 0.85 1.34
CA ARG A 243 30.02 0.87 1.77
C ARG A 243 30.14 1.43 3.21
N PRO A 244 30.97 0.85 4.09
CA PRO A 244 31.18 1.40 5.43
C PRO A 244 31.55 2.88 5.42
N GLY A 245 30.86 3.70 6.23
CA GLY A 245 31.07 5.15 6.30
C GLY A 245 30.58 5.95 5.07
N GLY A 246 30.00 5.29 4.07
CA GLY A 246 29.46 5.93 2.86
C GLY A 246 28.06 6.53 3.05
N SER A 247 27.57 7.17 1.99
CA SER A 247 26.19 7.64 1.85
C SER A 247 25.19 6.48 1.90
N CYS A 248 23.98 6.71 2.44
CA CYS A 248 22.87 5.76 2.31
C CYS A 248 22.26 5.78 0.89
N LEU A 249 22.47 6.88 0.16
CA LEU A 249 21.98 7.09 -1.21
C LEU A 249 23.00 6.57 -2.25
N LEU A 250 22.47 6.04 -3.36
CA LEU A 250 23.22 5.71 -4.57
C LEU A 250 23.66 6.99 -5.28
N ASP A 251 24.94 7.12 -5.57
CA ASP A 251 25.47 8.23 -6.35
C ASP A 251 25.03 8.09 -7.82
N PRO A 252 24.34 9.09 -8.42
CA PRO A 252 23.84 8.98 -9.78
C PRO A 252 24.93 8.82 -10.84
N THR A 253 26.17 9.21 -10.54
CA THR A 253 27.33 9.02 -11.43
C THR A 253 28.07 7.71 -11.21
N GLN A 254 28.28 7.31 -9.95
CA GLN A 254 29.14 6.15 -9.62
C GLN A 254 28.35 4.84 -9.57
N ASP A 255 27.09 4.89 -9.14
CA ASP A 255 26.28 3.71 -8.87
C ASP A 255 25.17 3.49 -9.91
N ARG A 256 25.32 4.14 -11.07
CA ARG A 256 24.31 4.17 -12.14
C ARG A 256 23.89 2.77 -12.61
N ALA A 257 24.82 1.82 -12.67
CA ALA A 257 24.54 0.45 -13.07
C ALA A 257 23.56 -0.25 -12.11
N LEU A 258 23.75 -0.08 -10.80
CA LEU A 258 22.86 -0.63 -9.79
C LEU A 258 21.52 0.09 -9.78
N ALA A 259 21.50 1.43 -9.89
CA ALA A 259 20.26 2.20 -9.96
C ALA A 259 19.40 1.80 -11.18
N ASP A 260 20.02 1.64 -12.36
CA ASP A 260 19.34 1.15 -13.56
C ASP A 260 18.77 -0.26 -13.35
N TYR A 261 19.52 -1.14 -12.69
CA TYR A 261 19.04 -2.49 -12.40
C TYR A 261 17.88 -2.50 -11.41
N LEU A 262 17.94 -1.75 -10.31
CA LEU A 262 16.86 -1.69 -9.31
C LEU A 262 15.57 -1.06 -9.87
N GLU A 263 15.70 -0.10 -10.79
CA GLU A 263 14.56 0.43 -11.55
C GLU A 263 13.95 -0.64 -12.46
N PHE A 264 14.78 -1.34 -13.25
CA PHE A 264 14.34 -2.46 -14.08
C PHE A 264 13.71 -3.59 -13.25
N HIS A 265 14.29 -3.90 -12.09
CA HIS A 265 13.84 -4.94 -11.17
C HIS A 265 12.39 -4.69 -10.74
N SER A 266 12.06 -3.47 -10.29
CA SER A 266 10.67 -3.12 -9.96
C SER A 266 9.76 -3.05 -11.20
N TRP A 267 10.28 -2.51 -12.31
CA TRP A 267 9.53 -2.43 -13.57
C TRP A 267 9.13 -3.80 -14.11
N ALA A 268 10.01 -4.80 -14.04
CA ALA A 268 9.80 -6.13 -14.58
C ALA A 268 8.59 -6.85 -13.94
N VAL A 269 8.40 -6.65 -12.64
CA VAL A 269 7.24 -7.18 -11.90
C VAL A 269 5.95 -6.49 -12.36
N ALA A 270 5.92 -5.15 -12.32
CA ALA A 270 4.75 -4.39 -12.76
C ALA A 270 4.38 -4.70 -14.21
N ASP A 271 5.38 -4.90 -15.07
CA ASP A 271 5.19 -5.28 -16.46
C ASP A 271 4.57 -6.67 -16.61
N ALA A 272 5.03 -7.66 -15.84
CA ALA A 272 4.44 -8.99 -15.82
C ALA A 272 2.97 -8.94 -15.33
N ALA A 273 2.71 -8.25 -14.23
CA ALA A 273 1.35 -8.11 -13.68
C ALA A 273 0.40 -7.45 -14.69
N CYS A 274 0.83 -6.36 -15.34
CA CYS A 274 0.05 -5.70 -16.39
C CYS A 274 -0.18 -6.59 -17.61
N PHE A 275 0.83 -7.35 -18.03
CA PHE A 275 0.71 -8.29 -19.15
C PHE A 275 -0.37 -9.34 -18.88
N PHE A 276 -0.33 -10.02 -17.73
CA PHE A 276 -1.32 -11.05 -17.41
C PHE A 276 -2.72 -10.45 -17.20
N ALA A 277 -2.83 -9.25 -16.62
CA ALA A 277 -4.11 -8.55 -16.51
C ALA A 277 -4.70 -8.23 -17.88
N ALA A 278 -3.90 -7.74 -18.82
CA ALA A 278 -4.34 -7.46 -20.19
C ALA A 278 -4.80 -8.73 -20.93
N GLU A 279 -4.05 -9.83 -20.80
CA GLU A 279 -4.41 -11.14 -21.38
C GLU A 279 -5.71 -11.69 -20.79
N ALA A 280 -5.88 -11.63 -19.47
CA ALA A 280 -7.11 -12.03 -18.79
C ALA A 280 -8.29 -11.15 -19.23
N ARG A 281 -8.09 -9.83 -19.34
CA ARG A 281 -9.12 -8.90 -19.80
C ARG A 281 -9.55 -9.20 -21.23
N ALA A 282 -8.61 -9.44 -22.13
CA ALA A 282 -8.88 -9.75 -23.53
C ALA A 282 -9.71 -11.03 -23.66
N GLU A 283 -9.36 -12.06 -22.88
CA GLU A 283 -10.11 -13.32 -22.86
C GLU A 283 -11.52 -13.17 -22.30
N LEU A 284 -11.69 -12.44 -21.18
CA LEU A 284 -13.02 -12.17 -20.64
C LEU A 284 -13.89 -11.40 -21.62
N ARG A 285 -13.32 -10.41 -22.33
CA ARG A 285 -14.04 -9.71 -23.42
C ARG A 285 -14.43 -10.66 -24.55
N ARG A 286 -13.55 -11.58 -24.96
CA ARG A 286 -13.83 -12.61 -25.98
C ARG A 286 -15.00 -13.52 -25.56
N LEU A 287 -15.08 -13.85 -24.28
CA LEU A 287 -16.15 -14.64 -23.68
C LEU A 287 -17.44 -13.84 -23.43
N GLY A 288 -17.47 -12.53 -23.74
CA GLY A 288 -18.61 -11.66 -23.45
C GLY A 288 -18.85 -11.49 -21.95
N ARG A 289 -17.79 -11.51 -21.14
CA ARG A 289 -17.84 -11.43 -19.68
C ARG A 289 -17.27 -10.12 -19.18
N ARG A 290 -17.94 -9.55 -18.18
CA ARG A 290 -17.48 -8.37 -17.45
C ARG A 290 -17.22 -8.75 -16.00
N LYS A 291 -15.95 -8.86 -15.63
CA LYS A 291 -15.49 -9.27 -14.29
C LYS A 291 -14.41 -8.31 -13.82
N ILE A 292 -14.22 -8.17 -12.51
CA ILE A 292 -13.08 -7.40 -12.01
C ILE A 292 -11.77 -8.19 -12.11
N ILE A 293 -10.65 -7.50 -12.32
CA ILE A 293 -9.30 -8.07 -12.21
C ILE A 293 -8.56 -7.37 -11.08
N ALA A 294 -8.06 -8.17 -10.14
CA ALA A 294 -7.28 -7.71 -8.99
C ALA A 294 -5.84 -8.23 -9.05
N VAL A 295 -4.89 -7.47 -8.53
CA VAL A 295 -3.49 -7.89 -8.33
C VAL A 295 -2.95 -7.37 -7.01
N PHE A 296 -2.05 -8.13 -6.36
CA PHE A 296 -1.17 -7.57 -5.33
C PHE A 296 -0.09 -6.72 -5.98
N TYR A 297 0.08 -5.47 -5.54
CA TYR A 297 1.22 -4.63 -5.95
C TYR A 297 1.31 -3.34 -5.14
N GLY A 298 2.48 -2.67 -5.17
CA GLY A 298 2.64 -1.30 -4.65
C GLY A 298 2.97 -1.20 -3.17
N TYR A 299 3.64 -2.20 -2.59
CA TYR A 299 3.96 -2.27 -1.17
C TYR A 299 5.13 -1.32 -0.87
N HIS A 300 4.80 -0.06 -0.65
CA HIS A 300 5.77 0.97 -0.27
C HIS A 300 6.12 0.90 1.22
N PHE A 301 5.21 0.44 2.08
CA PHE A 301 5.44 0.27 3.52
C PHE A 301 5.50 -1.23 3.87
N PRO A 302 6.64 -1.91 3.66
CA PRO A 302 6.74 -3.36 3.83
C PRO A 302 6.70 -3.79 5.31
N PRO A 303 6.61 -5.11 5.58
CA PRO A 303 6.62 -5.66 6.93
C PRO A 303 7.83 -5.27 7.80
N PRO A 304 7.68 -5.25 9.14
CA PRO A 304 8.72 -4.85 10.09
C PRO A 304 9.93 -5.77 10.13
N GLY A 305 11.08 -5.15 10.41
CA GLY A 305 12.38 -5.83 10.50
C GLY A 305 12.95 -6.24 9.14
N GLN A 306 12.17 -6.19 8.07
CA GLN A 306 12.54 -6.66 6.73
C GLN A 306 12.87 -5.51 5.79
N SER A 307 13.78 -4.62 6.20
CA SER A 307 14.22 -3.51 5.34
C SER A 307 14.69 -4.01 3.97
N SER A 308 15.25 -5.22 3.91
CA SER A 308 15.68 -5.79 2.65
C SER A 308 14.53 -6.07 1.66
N ALA A 309 13.35 -6.39 2.17
CA ALA A 309 12.17 -6.73 1.39
C ALA A 309 11.61 -5.49 0.68
N PHE A 310 11.85 -4.29 1.22
CA PHE A 310 11.57 -3.04 0.50
C PHE A 310 12.22 -3.06 -0.88
N PHE A 311 13.51 -3.38 -0.95
CA PHE A 311 14.29 -3.36 -2.20
C PHE A 311 14.03 -4.59 -3.06
N ASN A 312 14.01 -5.77 -2.43
CA ASN A 312 13.96 -7.03 -3.14
C ASN A 312 12.55 -7.45 -3.57
N SER A 313 11.48 -6.83 -3.05
CA SER A 313 10.12 -7.21 -3.45
C SER A 313 9.82 -6.91 -4.92
N GLY A 314 10.34 -5.80 -5.47
CA GLY A 314 10.03 -5.33 -6.82
C GLY A 314 8.69 -4.56 -6.94
N HIS A 315 8.16 -4.02 -5.84
CA HIS A 315 6.87 -3.33 -5.80
C HIS A 315 6.90 -1.83 -6.14
N HIS A 316 8.05 -1.28 -6.53
CA HIS A 316 8.26 0.17 -6.69
C HIS A 316 8.01 0.68 -8.12
N ALA A 317 7.04 0.15 -8.83
CA ALA A 317 6.57 0.73 -10.10
C ALA A 317 5.04 0.92 -10.07
N PHE A 318 4.52 1.38 -8.94
CA PHE A 318 3.07 1.41 -8.67
C PHE A 318 2.32 2.26 -9.69
N GLY A 319 2.90 3.38 -10.16
CA GLY A 319 2.30 4.21 -11.19
C GLY A 319 1.94 3.44 -12.47
N LYS A 320 2.75 2.44 -12.87
CA LYS A 320 2.46 1.59 -14.04
C LYS A 320 1.26 0.67 -13.80
N VAL A 321 1.15 0.08 -12.61
CA VAL A 321 0.03 -0.81 -12.24
C VAL A 321 -1.25 0.00 -12.03
N ALA A 322 -1.16 1.12 -11.33
CA ALA A 322 -2.28 2.02 -11.07
C ALA A 322 -2.85 2.60 -12.37
N ALA A 323 -2.01 2.95 -13.35
CA ALA A 323 -2.46 3.46 -14.65
C ALA A 323 -3.04 2.39 -15.60
N SER A 324 -2.87 1.09 -15.30
CA SER A 324 -3.33 0.02 -16.19
C SER A 324 -4.86 -0.01 -16.31
N PRO A 325 -5.45 0.07 -17.51
CA PRO A 325 -6.90 0.01 -17.68
C PRO A 325 -7.48 -1.39 -17.48
N ASP A 326 -6.62 -2.42 -17.46
CA ASP A 326 -7.05 -3.81 -17.38
C ASP A 326 -7.13 -4.34 -15.94
N ILE A 327 -6.62 -3.56 -14.96
CA ILE A 327 -6.64 -3.84 -13.52
C ILE A 327 -7.70 -2.95 -12.87
N ASP A 328 -8.66 -3.53 -12.16
CA ASP A 328 -9.73 -2.77 -11.47
C ASP A 328 -9.45 -2.56 -9.98
N ALA A 329 -8.72 -3.50 -9.38
CA ALA A 329 -8.43 -3.51 -7.94
C ALA A 329 -6.96 -3.81 -7.66
N VAL A 330 -6.44 -3.19 -6.61
CA VAL A 330 -5.09 -3.44 -6.10
C VAL A 330 -5.20 -3.94 -4.67
N CYS A 331 -4.40 -4.95 -4.36
CA CYS A 331 -4.43 -5.66 -3.10
C CYS A 331 -3.14 -5.39 -2.33
N ALA A 332 -3.27 -5.20 -1.02
CA ALA A 332 -2.15 -5.23 -0.09
C ALA A 332 -2.66 -5.42 1.34
N PRO A 333 -1.91 -6.09 2.23
CA PRO A 333 -2.22 -6.07 3.64
C PRO A 333 -2.24 -4.64 4.20
N TYR A 334 -2.95 -4.46 5.30
CA TYR A 334 -2.65 -3.33 6.17
C TYR A 334 -1.29 -3.55 6.86
N SER A 335 -0.66 -2.48 7.29
CA SER A 335 0.68 -2.46 7.83
C SER A 335 0.87 -3.43 8.99
N TYR A 336 2.06 -4.02 9.03
CA TYR A 336 2.47 -4.93 10.10
C TYR A 336 3.11 -4.17 11.28
N PHE A 337 3.19 -2.83 11.18
CA PHE A 337 3.58 -1.93 12.26
C PHE A 337 2.36 -1.35 12.97
N GLY A 338 2.40 -1.32 14.31
CA GLY A 338 1.31 -0.75 15.12
C GLY A 338 0.02 -1.57 15.06
N ARG A 339 0.10 -2.89 14.86
CA ARG A 339 -1.09 -3.75 14.74
C ARG A 339 -1.85 -3.91 16.04
N GLU A 340 -1.14 -3.79 17.16
CA GLU A 340 -1.65 -4.00 18.51
C GLU A 340 -2.85 -3.10 18.84
N ALA A 341 -3.62 -3.50 19.84
CA ALA A 341 -4.60 -2.62 20.48
C ALA A 341 -3.87 -1.37 21.02
N GLY A 342 -4.32 -0.19 20.60
CA GLY A 342 -3.67 1.10 20.86
C GLY A 342 -2.68 1.54 19.77
N GLY A 343 -2.45 0.70 18.76
CA GLY A 343 -1.66 1.03 17.58
C GLY A 343 -2.46 1.78 16.52
N ALA A 344 -2.20 1.52 15.23
CA ALA A 344 -2.78 2.25 14.11
C ALA A 344 -3.08 1.34 12.90
N TYR A 345 -4.08 1.73 12.11
CA TYR A 345 -4.30 1.20 10.76
C TYR A 345 -3.63 2.09 9.71
N PHE A 346 -2.89 1.51 8.77
CA PHE A 346 -2.53 2.16 7.51
C PHE A 346 -2.19 1.08 6.49
N SER A 347 -2.38 1.35 5.20
CA SER A 347 -2.07 0.38 4.14
C SER A 347 -0.57 0.18 3.95
N GLN A 348 -0.14 -1.01 3.49
CA GLN A 348 1.21 -1.20 2.97
C GLN A 348 1.43 -0.51 1.61
N LEU A 349 0.35 -0.19 0.88
CA LEU A 349 0.41 0.57 -0.38
C LEU A 349 -0.03 2.02 -0.22
N THR A 350 0.19 2.84 -1.25
CA THR A 350 -0.30 4.22 -1.32
C THR A 350 -1.79 4.24 -1.69
N ALA A 351 -2.67 4.03 -0.70
CA ALA A 351 -4.11 3.88 -0.95
C ALA A 351 -4.74 5.13 -1.59
N GLY A 352 -4.21 6.32 -1.32
CA GLY A 352 -4.62 7.56 -2.00
C GLY A 352 -4.31 7.53 -3.49
N SER A 353 -3.17 6.99 -3.90
CA SER A 353 -2.82 6.78 -5.33
C SER A 353 -3.78 5.80 -5.99
N ALA A 354 -4.05 4.65 -5.36
CA ALA A 354 -5.04 3.69 -5.86
C ALA A 354 -6.39 4.37 -6.13
N ARG A 355 -6.85 5.20 -5.18
CA ARG A 355 -8.08 5.96 -5.27
C ARG A 355 -8.08 6.98 -6.42
N LEU A 356 -7.00 7.73 -6.61
CA LEU A 356 -6.86 8.72 -7.69
C LEU A 356 -6.96 8.07 -9.07
N HIS A 357 -6.47 6.84 -9.21
CA HIS A 357 -6.59 6.04 -10.44
C HIS A 357 -7.92 5.27 -10.56
N GLY A 358 -8.87 5.50 -9.66
CA GLY A 358 -10.17 4.83 -9.67
C GLY A 358 -10.11 3.33 -9.33
N LYS A 359 -9.01 2.86 -8.74
CA LYS A 359 -8.83 1.45 -8.36
C LYS A 359 -9.47 1.18 -7.01
N LEU A 360 -10.12 0.02 -6.89
CA LEU A 360 -10.57 -0.46 -5.59
C LEU A 360 -9.37 -1.00 -4.81
N TYR A 361 -9.06 -0.39 -3.67
CA TYR A 361 -8.10 -0.98 -2.74
C TYR A 361 -8.76 -2.12 -1.96
N LEU A 362 -8.16 -3.31 -1.97
CA LEU A 362 -8.59 -4.45 -1.16
C LEU A 362 -7.52 -4.78 -0.12
N SER A 363 -7.85 -4.54 1.14
CA SER A 363 -6.98 -4.75 2.29
C SER A 363 -7.03 -6.20 2.77
N GLU A 364 -5.87 -6.86 2.86
CA GLU A 364 -5.77 -8.15 3.54
C GLU A 364 -5.72 -7.94 5.06
N ASP A 365 -6.71 -8.47 5.79
CA ASP A 365 -6.74 -8.46 7.24
C ASP A 365 -6.51 -9.86 7.81
N ASP A 366 -5.25 -10.15 8.12
CA ASP A 366 -4.77 -11.36 8.78
C ASP A 366 -4.53 -11.13 10.29
N THR A 367 -5.41 -10.35 10.93
CA THR A 367 -5.41 -10.17 12.40
C THR A 367 -5.70 -11.49 13.11
N VAL A 368 -4.73 -11.94 13.92
CA VAL A 368 -4.88 -13.11 14.78
C VAL A 368 -5.79 -12.76 15.96
N THR A 369 -6.93 -13.44 16.06
CA THR A 369 -7.94 -13.13 17.07
C THR A 369 -7.71 -13.92 18.35
N HIS A 370 -8.49 -13.60 19.38
CA HIS A 370 -8.44 -14.28 20.69
C HIS A 370 -8.82 -15.77 20.68
N VAL A 371 -9.49 -16.28 19.63
CA VAL A 371 -9.80 -17.71 19.51
C VAL A 371 -8.77 -18.47 18.67
N SER A 372 -7.96 -17.76 17.89
CA SER A 372 -6.90 -18.36 17.10
C SER A 372 -5.80 -18.91 18.00
N LYS A 373 -5.15 -20.00 17.55
CA LYS A 373 -3.89 -20.40 18.18
C LYS A 373 -2.85 -19.29 18.00
N PRO A 374 -2.03 -18.98 19.03
CA PRO A 374 -1.03 -17.95 18.92
C PRO A 374 -0.09 -18.17 17.75
N VAL A 375 0.12 -17.14 16.94
CA VAL A 375 1.07 -17.14 15.83
C VAL A 375 2.31 -16.35 16.23
N PRO A 376 3.51 -16.97 16.20
CA PRO A 376 4.76 -16.27 16.47
C PRO A 376 4.97 -15.07 15.53
N TYR A 377 5.66 -14.03 16.02
CA TYR A 377 6.02 -12.82 15.26
C TYR A 377 4.85 -11.94 14.79
N ARG A 378 3.61 -12.25 15.21
CA ARG A 378 2.42 -11.44 14.95
C ARG A 378 1.81 -10.95 16.26
N TYR A 379 1.07 -9.86 16.18
CA TYR A 379 0.21 -9.45 17.29
C TYR A 379 -0.96 -10.44 17.41
N ASN A 380 -1.15 -10.96 18.62
CA ASN A 380 -2.24 -11.88 18.95
C ASN A 380 -3.21 -11.12 19.87
N CYS A 381 -4.46 -10.97 19.44
CA CYS A 381 -5.45 -10.28 20.26
C CYS A 381 -5.69 -11.07 21.56
N PRO A 382 -5.49 -10.48 22.75
CA PRO A 382 -5.54 -11.22 24.01
C PRO A 382 -6.96 -11.66 24.40
N ASP A 383 -7.99 -10.95 23.93
CA ASP A 383 -9.38 -11.21 24.28
C ASP A 383 -10.37 -10.76 23.18
N LEU A 384 -11.65 -11.02 23.42
CA LEU A 384 -12.75 -10.64 22.51
C LEU A 384 -12.80 -9.12 22.30
N SER A 385 -12.56 -8.31 23.34
CA SER A 385 -12.61 -6.86 23.24
C SER A 385 -11.52 -6.34 22.30
N ALA A 386 -10.29 -6.81 22.46
CA ALA A 386 -9.18 -6.47 21.57
C ALA A 386 -9.47 -6.92 20.14
N SER A 387 -9.99 -8.14 19.95
CA SER A 387 -10.33 -8.65 18.62
C SER A 387 -11.39 -7.77 17.93
N VAL A 388 -12.47 -7.43 18.63
CA VAL A 388 -13.56 -6.58 18.12
C VAL A 388 -13.05 -5.20 17.75
N ASN A 389 -12.24 -4.57 18.62
CA ASN A 389 -11.77 -3.21 18.39
C ASN A 389 -10.70 -3.13 17.29
N VAL A 390 -9.71 -4.03 17.28
CA VAL A 390 -8.66 -4.05 16.25
C VAL A 390 -9.25 -4.32 14.87
N ILE A 391 -10.11 -5.32 14.73
CA ILE A 391 -10.77 -5.62 13.44
C ILE A 391 -11.65 -4.46 13.00
N ARG A 392 -12.37 -3.82 13.93
CA ARG A 392 -13.17 -2.63 13.62
C ARG A 392 -12.30 -1.47 13.15
N ARG A 393 -11.16 -1.20 13.79
CA ARG A 393 -10.19 -0.20 13.34
C ARG A 393 -9.77 -0.48 11.90
N ASN A 394 -9.42 -1.72 11.60
CA ASN A 394 -8.90 -2.11 10.28
C ASN A 394 -9.95 -1.97 9.17
N ILE A 395 -11.14 -2.55 9.35
CA ILE A 395 -12.17 -2.49 8.30
C ILE A 395 -12.64 -1.06 8.06
N ILE A 396 -12.87 -0.28 9.11
CA ILE A 396 -13.30 1.12 8.97
C ILE A 396 -12.19 1.96 8.36
N GLY A 397 -10.93 1.71 8.72
CA GLY A 397 -9.78 2.34 8.07
C GLY A 397 -9.75 2.08 6.57
N SER A 398 -9.90 0.81 6.14
CA SER A 398 -9.90 0.45 4.72
C SER A 398 -11.05 1.08 3.93
N LEU A 399 -12.24 1.18 4.53
CA LEU A 399 -13.39 1.86 3.93
C LEU A 399 -13.15 3.36 3.78
N LEU A 400 -12.45 3.99 4.73
CA LEU A 400 -12.13 5.42 4.72
C LEU A 400 -11.02 5.76 3.70
N ASP A 401 -10.12 4.83 3.41
CA ASP A 401 -9.17 4.94 2.29
C ASP A 401 -9.86 4.82 0.91
N GLY A 402 -11.17 4.50 0.88
CA GLY A 402 -11.92 4.26 -0.36
C GLY A 402 -11.77 2.85 -0.90
N GLY A 403 -11.31 1.92 -0.06
CA GLY A 403 -11.19 0.50 -0.36
C GLY A 403 -12.22 -0.35 0.37
N SER A 404 -11.85 -1.61 0.55
CA SER A 404 -12.54 -2.62 1.36
C SER A 404 -11.49 -3.58 1.94
N SER A 405 -11.91 -4.67 2.58
CA SER A 405 -11.03 -5.69 3.13
C SER A 405 -11.61 -7.09 2.99
N TRP A 406 -10.74 -8.09 3.02
CA TRP A 406 -11.12 -9.47 3.35
C TRP A 406 -10.54 -9.87 4.71
N TYR A 407 -11.34 -10.60 5.47
CA TYR A 407 -10.89 -11.27 6.69
C TYR A 407 -10.21 -12.57 6.33
N MET A 408 -8.96 -12.75 6.76
CA MET A 408 -8.10 -13.86 6.33
C MET A 408 -7.85 -14.85 7.46
N ASP A 409 -8.41 -16.06 7.32
CA ASP A 409 -7.85 -17.23 8.01
C ASP A 409 -6.71 -17.81 7.17
N TRP A 410 -5.49 -17.42 7.52
CA TRP A 410 -4.30 -17.82 6.77
C TRP A 410 -3.92 -19.29 6.98
N PHE A 411 -4.06 -19.84 8.18
CA PHE A 411 -3.69 -21.25 8.44
C PHE A 411 -4.83 -22.24 8.25
N GLY A 412 -6.02 -21.76 7.90
CA GLY A 412 -7.24 -22.55 7.88
C GLY A 412 -7.54 -23.18 9.25
N ALA A 413 -7.33 -22.38 10.31
CA ALA A 413 -7.28 -22.84 11.69
C ALA A 413 -8.44 -22.30 12.55
N ASN A 414 -9.54 -21.89 11.91
CA ASN A 414 -10.76 -21.38 12.52
C ASN A 414 -10.55 -20.10 13.34
N TRP A 415 -9.93 -19.09 12.73
CA TRP A 415 -9.52 -17.85 13.40
C TRP A 415 -10.66 -16.97 13.91
N TYR A 416 -11.91 -17.21 13.52
CA TYR A 416 -13.00 -16.28 13.81
C TYR A 416 -14.19 -16.89 14.54
N ARG A 417 -14.09 -18.16 14.97
CA ARG A 417 -15.20 -18.94 15.53
C ARG A 417 -15.58 -18.56 16.96
N ASP A 418 -16.15 -17.37 17.09
CA ASP A 418 -16.83 -16.88 18.29
C ASP A 418 -18.13 -16.15 17.91
N ARG A 419 -19.20 -16.40 18.66
CA ARG A 419 -20.54 -15.88 18.34
C ARG A 419 -20.61 -14.36 18.47
N GLU A 420 -19.98 -13.78 19.47
CA GLU A 420 -20.00 -12.33 19.69
C GLU A 420 -19.08 -11.61 18.69
N LEU A 421 -17.95 -12.24 18.33
CA LEU A 421 -17.10 -11.76 17.25
C LEU A 421 -17.86 -11.73 15.91
N MET A 422 -18.61 -12.80 15.58
CA MET A 422 -19.48 -12.84 14.39
C MET A 422 -20.56 -11.76 14.37
N ARG A 423 -21.13 -11.40 15.54
CA ARG A 423 -22.05 -10.25 15.62
C ARG A 423 -21.35 -8.93 15.29
N SER A 424 -20.08 -8.78 15.67
CA SER A 424 -19.27 -7.62 15.30
C SER A 424 -19.04 -7.55 13.79
N PHE A 425 -18.68 -8.67 13.14
CA PHE A 425 -18.57 -8.74 11.68
C PHE A 425 -19.87 -8.35 10.98
N ALA A 426 -21.01 -8.87 11.44
CA ALA A 426 -22.32 -8.51 10.90
C ALA A 426 -22.64 -7.02 11.08
N ALA A 427 -22.20 -6.41 12.18
CA ALA A 427 -22.38 -4.99 12.41
C ALA A 427 -21.47 -4.13 11.50
N ASN A 428 -20.23 -4.55 11.29
CA ASN A 428 -19.31 -3.91 10.34
C ASN A 428 -19.86 -3.98 8.90
N GLN A 429 -20.39 -5.14 8.48
CA GLN A 429 -21.03 -5.32 7.18
C GLN A 429 -22.22 -4.37 6.99
N ARG A 430 -23.14 -4.30 7.96
CA ARG A 430 -24.29 -3.37 7.89
C ARG A 430 -23.86 -1.91 7.80
N LEU A 431 -22.83 -1.51 8.55
CA LEU A 431 -22.29 -0.15 8.46
C LEU A 431 -21.70 0.11 7.07
N ALA A 432 -20.92 -0.83 6.51
CA ALA A 432 -20.35 -0.70 5.17
C ALA A 432 -21.43 -0.57 4.08
N GLU A 433 -22.52 -1.34 4.17
CA GLU A 433 -23.67 -1.23 3.27
C GLU A 433 -24.39 0.12 3.38
N GLN A 434 -24.54 0.65 4.60
CA GLN A 434 -25.10 1.99 4.82
C GLN A 434 -24.21 3.06 4.18
N ARG A 435 -22.88 2.95 4.33
CA ARG A 435 -21.90 3.88 3.79
C ARG A 435 -21.97 4.02 2.26
N LEU A 436 -22.44 3.00 1.53
CA LEU A 436 -22.63 3.08 0.08
C LEU A 436 -23.69 4.13 -0.34
N ARG A 437 -24.52 4.60 0.58
CA ARG A 437 -25.57 5.60 0.34
C ARG A 437 -25.10 7.03 0.61
N ASP A 438 -23.98 7.17 1.28
CA ASP A 438 -23.47 8.45 1.75
C ASP A 438 -22.38 9.00 0.84
N ASP A 439 -22.02 10.26 1.04
CA ASP A 439 -20.77 10.80 0.50
C ASP A 439 -19.57 10.12 1.18
N ARG A 440 -18.66 9.62 0.36
CA ARG A 440 -17.41 8.96 0.74
C ARG A 440 -16.19 9.71 0.23
N THR A 441 -16.34 10.95 -0.19
CA THR A 441 -15.23 11.85 -0.51
C THR A 441 -14.30 11.99 0.70
N SER A 442 -13.00 11.95 0.44
CA SER A 442 -11.99 12.16 1.49
C SER A 442 -12.14 13.56 2.07
N VAL A 443 -12.06 13.67 3.39
CA VAL A 443 -12.06 14.96 4.11
C VAL A 443 -10.67 15.31 4.64
N ALA A 444 -9.65 14.55 4.25
CA ALA A 444 -8.27 14.77 4.69
C ALA A 444 -7.72 16.08 4.13
N GLN A 445 -7.23 16.92 5.04
CA GLN A 445 -6.56 18.19 4.73
C GLN A 445 -5.04 18.08 4.82
N ILE A 446 -4.53 16.88 5.11
CA ILE A 446 -3.12 16.56 5.21
C ILE A 446 -2.80 15.53 4.13
N LEU A 447 -1.75 15.78 3.36
CA LEU A 447 -1.22 14.85 2.37
C LEU A 447 0.17 14.42 2.79
N ALA A 448 0.45 13.11 2.78
CA ALA A 448 1.79 12.56 2.79
C ALA A 448 2.16 12.11 1.37
N VAL A 449 3.37 12.46 0.95
CA VAL A 449 3.91 12.15 -0.39
C VAL A 449 5.14 11.28 -0.22
N VAL A 450 5.13 10.14 -0.89
CA VAL A 450 6.27 9.21 -0.98
C VAL A 450 6.78 9.09 -2.41
N SER A 451 7.92 8.44 -2.63
CA SER A 451 8.41 8.17 -3.98
C SER A 451 8.73 6.71 -4.20
N GLN A 452 8.18 6.15 -5.28
CA GLN A 452 8.62 4.88 -5.85
C GLN A 452 10.12 4.90 -6.17
N THR A 453 10.70 6.07 -6.47
CA THR A 453 12.13 6.18 -6.79
C THR A 453 13.07 5.86 -5.63
N THR A 454 12.57 5.84 -4.40
CA THR A 454 13.35 5.54 -3.20
C THR A 454 14.07 4.19 -3.31
N ALA A 455 13.41 3.16 -3.86
CA ALA A 455 13.97 1.81 -3.94
C ALA A 455 15.17 1.66 -4.88
N TRP A 456 15.34 2.55 -5.86
CA TRP A 456 16.53 2.62 -6.73
C TRP A 456 17.36 3.88 -6.52
N SER A 457 17.16 4.53 -5.36
CA SER A 457 17.94 5.70 -4.92
C SER A 457 18.78 5.39 -3.68
N LEU A 458 18.55 4.25 -3.04
CA LEU A 458 19.19 3.84 -1.80
C LEU A 458 19.99 2.55 -1.98
N TRP A 459 21.10 2.45 -1.27
CA TRP A 459 21.73 1.15 -1.03
C TRP A 459 20.77 0.26 -0.23
N HIS A 460 20.96 -1.06 -0.30
CA HIS A 460 20.21 -2.07 0.45
C HIS A 460 20.57 -2.01 1.94
N ASP A 461 20.16 -0.93 2.58
CA ASP A 461 20.52 -0.56 3.94
C ASP A 461 19.28 0.00 4.65
N GLY A 462 18.97 -0.56 5.81
CA GLY A 462 17.77 -0.18 6.58
C GLY A 462 17.91 1.12 7.35
N SER A 463 19.14 1.66 7.47
CA SER A 463 19.46 2.79 8.35
C SER A 463 18.53 4.00 8.13
N LEU A 464 18.43 4.45 6.89
CA LEU A 464 17.57 5.58 6.53
C LEU A 464 16.11 5.15 6.34
N LEU A 465 15.88 3.99 5.73
CA LEU A 465 14.54 3.55 5.30
C LEU A 465 13.52 3.53 6.45
N ASP A 466 13.91 3.02 7.61
CA ASP A 466 13.01 2.90 8.77
C ASP A 466 12.50 4.27 9.24
N PHE A 467 13.38 5.25 9.29
CA PHE A 467 13.04 6.63 9.69
C PHE A 467 12.41 7.44 8.55
N TRP A 468 12.64 7.06 7.28
CA TRP A 468 12.21 7.88 6.14
C TRP A 468 10.85 7.48 5.56
N ALA A 469 10.58 6.18 5.46
CA ALA A 469 9.34 5.66 4.86
C ALA A 469 8.41 5.02 5.90
N ILE A 470 8.96 4.27 6.86
CA ILE A 470 8.14 3.36 7.69
C ILE A 470 7.61 4.01 8.98
N ARG A 471 8.50 4.41 9.91
CA ARG A 471 8.11 5.05 11.18
C ARG A 471 7.28 6.33 11.03
N PRO A 472 7.50 7.19 10.01
CA PRO A 472 6.68 8.38 9.84
C PRO A 472 5.18 8.09 9.74
N MET A 473 4.78 6.90 9.26
CA MET A 473 3.37 6.52 9.19
C MET A 473 2.73 6.36 10.57
N LEU A 474 3.49 5.94 11.60
CA LEU A 474 3.01 5.89 12.98
C LEU A 474 2.82 7.30 13.54
N GLU A 475 3.75 8.21 13.24
CA GLU A 475 3.66 9.60 13.68
C GLU A 475 2.51 10.34 12.98
N LEU A 476 2.35 10.17 11.67
CA LEU A 476 1.21 10.70 10.90
C LEU A 476 -0.12 10.18 11.47
N SER A 477 -0.19 8.88 11.79
CA SER A 477 -1.37 8.27 12.38
C SER A 477 -1.78 8.87 13.72
N ARG A 478 -0.84 9.49 14.46
CA ARG A 478 -1.09 10.09 15.78
C ARG A 478 -1.31 11.61 15.73
N ILE A 479 -1.39 12.23 14.56
CA ILE A 479 -1.67 13.67 14.43
C ILE A 479 -3.05 14.02 15.02
N GLY A 480 -4.01 13.08 14.98
CA GLY A 480 -5.39 13.30 15.41
C GLY A 480 -6.27 13.99 14.36
N ALA A 481 -5.85 13.88 13.09
CA ALA A 481 -6.58 14.29 11.90
C ALA A 481 -6.38 13.25 10.78
N PRO A 482 -7.36 13.09 9.86
CA PRO A 482 -7.19 12.23 8.70
C PRO A 482 -6.15 12.80 7.72
N PHE A 483 -5.39 11.90 7.11
CA PHE A 483 -4.42 12.19 6.05
C PHE A 483 -4.59 11.21 4.89
N SER A 484 -4.03 11.54 3.74
CA SER A 484 -3.91 10.60 2.60
C SER A 484 -2.46 10.42 2.21
N VAL A 485 -2.14 9.27 1.62
CA VAL A 485 -0.80 8.95 1.12
C VAL A 485 -0.85 8.69 -0.37
N ILE A 486 0.00 9.39 -1.13
CA ILE A 486 0.14 9.20 -2.57
C ILE A 486 1.62 9.06 -2.96
N ASP A 487 1.87 8.42 -4.09
CA ASP A 487 3.14 8.51 -4.79
C ASP A 487 3.31 9.88 -5.46
N ALA A 488 4.55 10.38 -5.50
CA ALA A 488 4.89 11.66 -6.12
C ALA A 488 4.45 11.77 -7.59
N SER A 489 4.42 10.66 -8.33
CA SER A 489 3.94 10.64 -9.72
C SER A 489 2.45 10.99 -9.86
N ASP A 490 1.67 10.89 -8.78
CA ASP A 490 0.24 11.21 -8.77
C ASP A 490 -0.09 12.62 -8.27
N LEU A 491 0.92 13.45 -7.99
CA LEU A 491 0.71 14.83 -7.53
C LEU A 491 -0.15 15.65 -8.49
N GLY A 492 0.04 15.47 -9.81
CA GLY A 492 -0.78 16.13 -10.82
C GLY A 492 -2.26 15.76 -10.72
N LEU A 493 -2.57 14.47 -10.57
CA LEU A 493 -3.94 13.96 -10.37
C LEU A 493 -4.54 14.47 -9.05
N PHE A 494 -3.75 14.47 -7.98
CA PHE A 494 -4.16 14.96 -6.67
C PHE A 494 -4.56 16.44 -6.74
N LEU A 495 -3.74 17.30 -7.35
CA LEU A 495 -4.01 18.73 -7.48
C LEU A 495 -5.28 19.03 -8.29
N GLY A 496 -5.61 18.17 -9.25
CA GLY A 496 -6.86 18.25 -10.02
C GLY A 496 -8.11 17.82 -9.24
N SER A 497 -7.96 17.18 -8.09
CA SER A 497 -9.06 16.65 -7.28
C SER A 497 -9.64 17.66 -6.30
N ASP A 498 -10.84 17.39 -5.80
CA ASP A 498 -11.48 18.18 -4.74
C ASP A 498 -10.65 18.18 -3.45
N GLN A 499 -10.06 17.02 -3.12
CA GLN A 499 -9.16 16.88 -1.99
C GLN A 499 -7.91 17.76 -2.13
N GLY A 500 -7.38 17.89 -3.34
CA GLY A 500 -6.26 18.77 -3.65
C GLY A 500 -6.54 20.22 -3.25
N ARG A 501 -7.76 20.72 -3.51
CA ARG A 501 -8.17 22.09 -3.19
C ARG A 501 -8.28 22.36 -1.68
N ASP A 502 -8.73 21.38 -0.92
CA ASP A 502 -8.91 21.48 0.53
C ASP A 502 -7.64 21.17 1.35
N CYS A 503 -6.61 20.64 0.68
CA CYS A 503 -5.34 20.32 1.31
C CYS A 503 -4.66 21.58 1.88
N ARG A 504 -4.23 21.47 3.14
CA ARG A 504 -3.62 22.54 3.94
C ARG A 504 -2.15 22.28 4.23
N LEU A 505 -1.82 21.04 4.60
CA LEU A 505 -0.45 20.60 4.90
C LEU A 505 -0.06 19.46 3.96
N VAL A 506 1.09 19.61 3.31
CA VAL A 506 1.72 18.56 2.49
C VAL A 506 3.03 18.17 3.15
N VAL A 507 3.22 16.88 3.37
CA VAL A 507 4.39 16.29 4.02
C VAL A 507 5.10 15.41 3.01
N PHE A 508 6.25 15.86 2.52
CA PHE A 508 7.13 15.05 1.68
C PHE A 508 7.99 14.16 2.57
N LEU A 509 7.66 12.86 2.59
CA LEU A 509 8.38 11.83 3.33
C LEU A 509 9.67 11.53 2.58
N ASP A 510 9.68 10.56 1.67
CA ASP A 510 10.86 10.05 0.98
C ASP A 510 10.87 10.38 -0.52
N VAL A 511 11.40 11.56 -0.86
CA VAL A 511 11.47 12.02 -2.25
C VAL A 511 12.92 12.34 -2.69
N PRO A 512 13.80 11.32 -2.78
CA PRO A 512 15.21 11.54 -3.15
C PRO A 512 15.38 12.11 -4.57
N ARG A 513 14.43 11.80 -5.46
CA ARG A 513 14.42 12.22 -6.86
C ARG A 513 12.99 12.60 -7.28
N LEU A 514 12.90 13.62 -8.11
CA LEU A 514 11.70 13.99 -8.84
C LEU A 514 12.07 14.22 -10.30
N ASN A 515 11.24 13.75 -11.22
CA ASN A 515 11.37 14.03 -12.65
C ASN A 515 10.79 15.44 -12.98
N ALA A 516 10.93 15.89 -14.22
CA ALA A 516 10.52 17.24 -14.61
C ALA A 516 9.00 17.52 -14.41
N GLU A 517 8.15 16.52 -14.63
CA GLU A 517 6.70 16.62 -14.46
C GLU A 517 6.31 16.66 -12.98
N GLU A 518 6.94 15.82 -12.16
CA GLU A 518 6.77 15.80 -10.72
C GLU A 518 7.24 17.12 -10.10
N MET A 519 8.39 17.64 -10.53
CA MET A 519 8.91 18.96 -10.12
C MET A 519 7.95 20.10 -10.48
N LEU A 520 7.34 20.06 -11.67
CA LEU A 520 6.32 21.02 -12.06
C LEU A 520 5.08 20.91 -11.17
N SER A 521 4.65 19.69 -10.86
CA SER A 521 3.53 19.43 -9.96
C SER A 521 3.79 19.95 -8.54
N VAL A 522 5.01 19.76 -8.01
CA VAL A 522 5.43 20.34 -6.72
C VAL A 522 5.36 21.86 -6.75
N ARG A 523 5.89 22.51 -7.80
CA ARG A 523 5.84 23.97 -7.92
C ARG A 523 4.41 24.48 -7.96
N ASN A 524 3.52 23.82 -8.69
CA ASN A 524 2.10 24.16 -8.76
C ASN A 524 1.39 23.94 -7.41
N LEU A 525 1.77 22.89 -6.68
CA LEU A 525 1.28 22.61 -5.34
C LEU A 525 1.65 23.72 -4.35
N ALA A 526 2.91 24.16 -4.38
CA ALA A 526 3.45 25.20 -3.53
C ALA A 526 2.91 26.60 -3.91
N ALA A 527 2.75 26.91 -5.19
CA ALA A 527 2.30 28.24 -5.62
C ALA A 527 0.82 28.55 -5.30
N ALA A 528 0.06 27.61 -4.72
CA ALA A 528 -1.38 27.70 -4.61
C ALA A 528 -1.89 27.59 -3.16
N HIS A 529 -2.94 28.37 -2.87
CA HIS A 529 -3.83 28.24 -1.71
C HIS A 529 -3.21 28.41 -0.30
N GLY A 530 -2.07 29.09 -0.13
CA GLY A 530 -1.53 29.39 1.20
C GLY A 530 -1.09 28.14 1.97
N ARG A 531 -0.69 27.08 1.25
CA ARG A 531 -0.40 25.77 1.85
C ARG A 531 0.87 25.78 2.69
N PHE A 532 0.94 24.86 3.63
CA PHE A 532 2.16 24.49 4.32
C PHE A 532 2.77 23.29 3.61
N VAL A 533 4.05 23.38 3.26
CA VAL A 533 4.81 22.32 2.62
C VAL A 533 5.97 21.93 3.52
N LEU A 534 5.88 20.78 4.15
CA LEU A 534 6.89 20.22 5.04
C LEU A 534 7.74 19.19 4.31
N TRP A 535 9.02 19.48 4.25
CA TRP A 535 10.05 18.64 3.65
C TRP A 535 10.85 17.92 4.73
N THR A 536 11.08 16.62 4.57
CA THR A 536 11.91 15.85 5.50
C THR A 536 13.23 15.43 4.88
N TYR A 537 14.30 15.52 5.66
CA TYR A 537 15.66 15.12 5.32
C TYR A 537 16.22 15.82 4.06
N ALA A 538 16.35 15.12 2.94
CA ALA A 538 17.10 15.55 1.76
C ALA A 538 16.29 15.40 0.46
N PRO A 539 15.16 16.11 0.29
CA PRO A 539 14.31 15.98 -0.89
C PRO A 539 15.03 16.47 -2.15
N GLY A 540 14.92 15.73 -3.25
CA GLY A 540 15.51 16.10 -4.54
C GLY A 540 17.04 16.10 -4.58
N ILE A 541 17.72 15.56 -3.57
CA ILE A 541 19.19 15.53 -3.49
C ILE A 541 19.85 14.83 -4.70
N LEU A 542 19.13 13.92 -5.36
CA LEU A 542 19.57 13.20 -6.55
C LEU A 542 19.11 13.81 -7.88
N ALA A 543 18.52 15.01 -7.87
CA ALA A 543 17.98 15.63 -9.09
C ALA A 543 19.08 16.13 -10.07
N LYS A 544 20.31 16.36 -9.58
CA LYS A 544 21.47 16.74 -10.40
C LYS A 544 22.40 15.54 -10.63
N ALA A 545 23.49 15.76 -11.37
CA ALA A 545 24.43 14.71 -11.75
C ALA A 545 25.08 14.02 -10.53
N SER A 546 25.30 14.75 -9.43
CA SER A 546 25.82 14.24 -8.16
C SER A 546 24.87 14.59 -7.00
N LEU A 547 25.14 14.05 -5.81
CA LEU A 547 24.49 14.53 -4.57
C LEU A 547 24.62 16.06 -4.48
N SER A 548 23.50 16.77 -4.33
CA SER A 548 23.49 18.22 -4.45
C SER A 548 22.57 18.90 -3.43
N ALA A 549 23.17 19.56 -2.43
CA ALA A 549 22.45 20.45 -1.50
C ALA A 549 21.82 21.66 -2.22
N GLU A 550 22.38 22.07 -3.35
CA GLU A 550 21.81 23.11 -4.21
C GLU A 550 20.49 22.65 -4.84
N ALA A 551 20.42 21.41 -5.32
CA ALA A 551 19.17 20.85 -5.84
C ALA A 551 18.07 20.79 -4.76
N VAL A 552 18.45 20.41 -3.54
CA VAL A 552 17.56 20.45 -2.37
C VAL A 552 17.07 21.89 -2.11
N SER A 553 17.99 22.86 -2.16
CA SER A 553 17.67 24.28 -1.95
C SER A 553 16.73 24.84 -3.03
N GLU A 554 16.97 24.51 -4.30
CA GLU A 554 16.14 24.91 -5.44
C GLU A 554 14.71 24.34 -5.36
N LEU A 555 14.58 23.10 -4.87
CA LEU A 555 13.29 22.43 -4.71
C LEU A 555 12.46 23.06 -3.60
N MET A 556 13.05 23.29 -2.42
CA MET A 556 12.32 23.74 -1.23
C MET A 556 12.18 25.26 -1.16
N GLY A 557 13.03 26.00 -1.86
CA GLY A 557 13.21 27.45 -1.68
C GLY A 557 13.95 27.84 -0.40
N ILE A 558 14.40 26.87 0.42
CA ILE A 558 15.16 27.06 1.65
C ILE A 558 16.61 26.65 1.41
N ARG A 559 17.58 27.53 1.69
CA ARG A 559 19.01 27.22 1.51
C ARG A 559 19.50 26.21 2.55
N VAL A 560 20.17 25.17 2.05
CA VAL A 560 20.86 24.14 2.83
C VAL A 560 22.24 23.87 2.28
N GLU A 561 23.13 23.34 3.11
CA GLU A 561 24.47 22.90 2.72
C GLU A 561 24.83 21.56 3.38
N PHE A 562 25.89 20.92 2.88
CA PHE A 562 26.40 19.69 3.51
C PHE A 562 27.01 20.01 4.89
N GLY A 563 26.48 19.35 5.92
CA GLY A 563 26.95 19.45 7.29
C GLY A 563 27.98 18.38 7.65
N LYS A 564 28.72 18.64 8.74
CA LYS A 564 29.69 17.70 9.34
C LYS A 564 29.19 17.01 10.61
N ALA A 565 27.90 17.13 10.93
CA ALA A 565 27.34 16.50 12.13
C ALA A 565 27.32 14.96 12.00
N GLU A 566 27.31 14.25 13.13
CA GLU A 566 27.33 12.78 13.17
C GLU A 566 26.05 12.14 12.61
N GLY A 567 24.92 12.86 12.65
CA GLY A 567 23.65 12.42 12.10
C GLY A 567 22.58 13.52 12.16
N PRO A 568 21.46 13.34 11.44
CA PRO A 568 20.39 14.32 11.36
C PRO A 568 19.40 14.15 12.53
N VAL A 569 19.83 14.49 13.75
CA VAL A 569 18.94 14.51 14.93
C VAL A 569 18.57 15.95 15.25
N VAL A 570 17.30 16.30 15.18
CA VAL A 570 16.78 17.64 15.44
C VAL A 570 16.30 17.75 16.89
N GLN A 571 16.58 18.89 17.52
CA GLN A 571 16.05 19.33 18.81
C GLN A 571 15.19 20.59 18.59
N THR A 572 13.99 20.62 19.14
CA THR A 572 13.04 21.74 18.98
C THR A 572 12.14 21.92 20.20
N GLU A 573 11.63 23.14 20.39
CA GLU A 573 10.67 23.51 21.43
C GLU A 573 9.38 24.13 20.85
N VAL A 574 9.10 23.96 19.54
CA VAL A 574 7.92 24.56 18.88
C VAL A 574 6.58 24.17 19.50
N THR A 575 6.55 23.04 20.21
CA THR A 575 5.34 22.55 20.90
C THR A 575 5.20 23.10 22.32
N GLY A 576 6.16 23.86 22.81
CA GLY A 576 6.29 24.29 24.21
C GLY A 576 7.08 23.33 25.09
N GLU A 577 7.40 22.13 24.61
CA GLU A 577 8.25 21.14 25.27
C GLU A 577 9.46 20.81 24.39
N ARG A 578 10.59 20.48 25.03
CA ARG A 578 11.80 20.03 24.32
C ARG A 578 11.60 18.63 23.76
N ILE A 579 11.69 18.52 22.44
CA ILE A 579 11.57 17.28 21.68
C ILE A 579 12.87 17.05 20.91
N GLU A 580 13.36 15.81 20.93
CA GLU A 580 14.46 15.35 20.07
C GLU A 580 13.96 14.24 19.16
N TYR A 581 14.30 14.30 17.87
CA TYR A 581 13.87 13.29 16.90
C TYR A 581 14.84 13.16 15.72
N GLY A 582 14.78 12.01 15.05
CA GLY A 582 15.68 11.62 13.97
C GLY A 582 16.32 10.26 14.23
N PRO A 583 17.16 9.77 13.30
CA PRO A 583 17.83 8.49 13.42
C PRO A 583 18.69 8.41 14.69
N ASP A 584 18.64 7.27 15.38
CA ASP A 584 19.45 6.96 16.56
C ASP A 584 20.85 6.41 16.20
N HIS A 585 21.19 6.42 14.92
CA HIS A 585 22.44 5.92 14.36
C HIS A 585 22.90 6.83 13.19
N PRO A 586 24.18 6.76 12.78
CA PRO A 586 24.72 7.64 11.76
C PRO A 586 24.03 7.46 10.39
N VAL A 587 23.52 8.56 9.84
CA VAL A 587 22.91 8.66 8.51
C VAL A 587 23.62 9.76 7.73
N ALA A 588 24.04 9.45 6.50
CA ALA A 588 24.74 10.36 5.62
C ALA A 588 24.09 10.39 4.23
N PRO A 589 24.09 11.53 3.53
CA PRO A 589 24.70 12.82 3.94
C PRO A 589 23.90 13.54 5.03
N VAL A 590 24.54 14.43 5.78
CA VAL A 590 23.84 15.35 6.68
C VAL A 590 23.73 16.71 6.00
N LEU A 591 22.55 17.31 6.05
CA LEU A 591 22.31 18.66 5.58
C LEU A 591 22.05 19.59 6.77
N VAL A 592 22.52 20.83 6.66
CA VAL A 592 22.28 21.89 7.64
C VAL A 592 21.66 23.10 6.95
N GLY A 593 20.81 23.81 7.67
CA GLY A 593 20.19 25.03 7.18
C GLY A 593 21.18 26.18 7.11
N SER A 594 21.19 26.91 5.99
CA SER A 594 22.04 28.08 5.76
C SER A 594 21.27 29.30 5.23
N ASP A 595 19.94 29.25 5.30
CA ASP A 595 19.06 30.33 4.85
C ASP A 595 18.90 31.41 5.93
N ALA A 596 19.46 32.60 5.67
CA ALA A 596 19.37 33.74 6.58
C ALA A 596 17.98 34.39 6.63
N GLU A 597 17.11 34.11 5.64
CA GLU A 597 15.73 34.59 5.60
C GLU A 597 14.75 33.60 6.25
N ALA A 598 15.19 32.39 6.57
CA ALA A 598 14.36 31.40 7.24
C ALA A 598 14.41 31.57 8.76
N GLU A 599 13.27 31.38 9.41
CA GLU A 599 13.18 31.27 10.85
C GLU A 599 13.72 29.91 11.32
N VAL A 600 14.60 29.94 12.31
CA VAL A 600 15.13 28.72 12.94
C VAL A 600 14.22 28.28 14.07
N LEU A 601 13.55 27.15 13.88
CA LEU A 601 12.61 26.55 14.84
C LEU A 601 13.24 25.40 15.64
N GLY A 602 14.43 24.94 15.23
CA GLY A 602 15.15 23.85 15.88
C GLY A 602 16.55 23.67 15.31
N SER A 603 17.40 22.98 16.04
CA SER A 603 18.82 22.79 15.71
C SER A 603 19.20 21.31 15.74
N LEU A 604 20.28 20.97 15.04
CA LEU A 604 20.87 19.64 15.09
C LEU A 604 21.57 19.44 16.44
N LYS A 605 21.30 18.29 17.05
CA LYS A 605 21.97 17.82 18.26
C LYS A 605 23.48 17.73 18.04
N GLY A 606 24.25 18.19 19.02
CA GLY A 606 25.71 18.16 19.01
C GLY A 606 26.36 19.34 18.29
N SER A 607 25.92 19.69 17.07
CA SER A 607 26.50 20.81 16.31
C SER A 607 25.85 22.16 16.59
N GLY A 608 24.57 22.18 16.98
CA GLY A 608 23.78 23.41 17.13
C GLY A 608 23.40 24.09 15.81
N ALA A 609 23.77 23.49 14.66
CA ALA A 609 23.44 24.03 13.34
C ALA A 609 21.91 24.01 13.09
N PRO A 610 21.34 24.92 12.28
CA PRO A 610 19.91 24.93 12.00
C PRO A 610 19.42 23.60 11.40
N GLY A 611 18.40 23.00 12.02
CA GLY A 611 17.89 21.66 11.69
C GLY A 611 16.38 21.60 11.49
N LEU A 612 15.64 22.62 11.92
CA LEU A 612 14.22 22.81 11.58
C LEU A 612 14.03 24.27 11.19
N LEU A 613 13.65 24.52 9.93
CA LEU A 613 13.51 25.85 9.36
C LEU A 613 12.08 26.08 8.88
N ARG A 614 11.63 27.33 8.95
CA ARG A 614 10.39 27.80 8.33
C ARG A 614 10.67 29.05 7.49
N ARG A 615 10.11 29.10 6.28
CA ARG A 615 10.15 30.28 5.41
C ARG A 615 8.79 30.55 4.79
N GLU A 616 8.36 31.79 4.86
CA GLU A 616 7.13 32.25 4.22
C GLU A 616 7.44 32.79 2.83
N PHE A 617 6.62 32.40 1.86
CA PHE A 617 6.66 32.87 0.48
C PHE A 617 5.31 33.46 0.10
N ASP A 618 5.27 34.18 -1.01
CA ASP A 618 4.00 34.57 -1.61
C ASP A 618 3.24 33.31 -2.07
N GLY A 619 2.16 32.99 -1.36
CA GLY A 619 1.27 31.87 -1.66
C GLY A 619 1.50 30.56 -0.86
N HIS A 620 2.59 30.40 -0.11
CA HIS A 620 2.80 29.21 0.75
C HIS A 620 3.84 29.41 1.86
N THR A 621 3.87 28.47 2.80
CA THR A 621 4.91 28.35 3.84
C THR A 621 5.69 27.07 3.61
N ALA A 622 7.01 27.18 3.41
CA ALA A 622 7.90 26.02 3.36
C ALA A 622 8.47 25.75 4.76
N ILE A 623 8.48 24.47 5.14
CA ILE A 623 9.10 23.97 6.37
C ILE A 623 10.09 22.90 5.95
N TRP A 624 11.27 22.91 6.52
CA TRP A 624 12.26 21.86 6.30
C TRP A 624 12.77 21.32 7.62
N SER A 625 12.70 20.00 7.78
CA SER A 625 13.31 19.27 8.88
C SER A 625 14.51 18.49 8.34
N ALA A 626 15.70 18.81 8.85
CA ALA A 626 16.92 18.06 8.56
C ALA A 626 16.80 16.59 8.99
N ALA A 627 16.07 16.31 10.08
CA ALA A 627 15.75 14.96 10.51
C ALA A 627 14.54 14.39 9.73
N PRO A 628 14.58 13.12 9.29
CA PRO A 628 13.37 12.37 8.93
C PRO A 628 12.53 12.05 10.17
N CYS A 629 11.35 11.45 9.99
CA CYS A 629 10.43 11.03 11.07
C CYS A 629 10.05 12.16 12.06
N VAL A 630 9.45 13.23 11.53
CA VAL A 630 8.94 14.34 12.36
C VAL A 630 7.83 13.83 13.30
N PRO A 631 7.90 14.08 14.63
CA PRO A 631 6.92 13.56 15.59
C PRO A 631 5.51 14.09 15.41
N ALA A 632 4.51 13.31 15.82
CA ALA A 632 3.09 13.62 15.72
C ALA A 632 2.71 14.97 16.35
N SER A 633 3.34 15.34 17.47
CA SER A 633 3.10 16.63 18.13
C SER A 633 3.59 17.82 17.30
N VAL A 634 4.75 17.69 16.65
CA VAL A 634 5.32 18.69 15.74
C VAL A 634 4.52 18.76 14.44
N LEU A 635 4.15 17.61 13.87
CA LEU A 635 3.26 17.54 12.70
C LEU A 635 1.90 18.20 13.00
N ARG A 636 1.31 17.92 14.16
CA ARG A 636 0.05 18.54 14.61
C ARG A 636 0.20 20.04 14.82
N PHE A 637 1.34 20.52 15.31
CA PHE A 637 1.62 21.95 15.44
C PHE A 637 1.55 22.64 14.08
N PHE A 638 2.24 22.11 13.06
CA PHE A 638 2.20 22.68 11.71
C PHE A 638 0.83 22.50 11.03
N ALA A 639 0.15 21.37 11.25
CA ALA A 639 -1.20 21.15 10.73
C ALA A 639 -2.20 22.19 11.27
N ARG A 640 -2.10 22.55 12.56
CA ARG A 640 -2.92 23.63 13.16
C ARG A 640 -2.61 24.99 12.54
N GLN A 641 -1.34 25.32 12.35
CA GLN A 641 -0.94 26.58 11.71
C GLN A 641 -1.44 26.66 10.26
N ALA A 642 -1.40 25.54 9.52
CA ALA A 642 -1.93 25.43 8.17
C ALA A 642 -3.47 25.52 8.10
N GLY A 643 -4.17 25.49 9.24
CA GLY A 643 -5.64 25.48 9.30
C GLY A 643 -6.28 24.13 9.00
N ALA A 644 -5.54 23.03 9.14
CA ALA A 644 -6.11 21.69 9.11
C ALA A 644 -6.93 21.42 10.38
N HIS A 645 -8.07 20.75 10.23
CA HIS A 645 -8.95 20.42 11.34
C HIS A 645 -8.41 19.25 12.17
N ILE A 646 -8.17 19.48 13.45
CA ILE A 646 -7.72 18.46 14.41
C ILE A 646 -8.91 17.99 15.25
N TYR A 647 -9.29 16.72 15.11
CA TYR A 647 -10.43 16.14 15.84
C TYR A 647 -10.08 15.82 17.29
N SER A 648 -8.89 15.25 17.53
CA SER A 648 -8.38 14.93 18.86
C SER A 648 -6.90 15.29 18.91
N ASP A 649 -6.39 15.71 20.06
CA ASP A 649 -4.99 16.05 20.28
C ASP A 649 -4.28 15.14 21.29
N ALA A 650 -4.95 14.05 21.69
CA ALA A 650 -4.45 13.11 22.70
C ALA A 650 -3.48 12.05 22.15
N GLY A 651 -3.07 12.12 20.88
CA GLY A 651 -2.16 11.15 20.26
C GLY A 651 -2.82 9.84 19.83
N ASP A 652 -4.15 9.83 19.68
CA ASP A 652 -4.91 8.70 19.12
C ASP A 652 -4.89 8.71 17.58
N GLN A 653 -5.20 7.56 16.98
CA GLN A 653 -5.51 7.55 15.56
C GLN A 653 -6.91 8.08 15.30
N VAL A 654 -7.01 9.08 14.41
CA VAL A 654 -8.28 9.57 13.90
C VAL A 654 -8.32 9.36 12.39
N MET A 655 -9.41 8.76 11.91
CA MET A 655 -9.74 8.69 10.49
C MET A 655 -11.14 9.26 10.28
N ALA A 656 -11.37 9.97 9.18
CA ALA A 656 -12.68 10.53 8.86
C ALA A 656 -12.87 10.64 7.35
N GLY A 657 -14.12 10.53 6.90
CA GLY A 657 -14.51 10.55 5.49
C GLY A 657 -16.01 10.73 5.34
N GLY A 658 -16.42 11.72 4.53
CA GLY A 658 -17.81 12.18 4.49
C GLY A 658 -18.38 12.47 5.89
N ALA A 659 -19.41 11.73 6.29
CA ALA A 659 -20.09 11.85 7.58
C ALA A 659 -19.59 10.88 8.66
N LEU A 660 -18.51 10.13 8.44
CA LEU A 660 -18.01 9.14 9.39
C LEU A 660 -16.70 9.61 10.05
N VAL A 661 -16.59 9.44 11.37
CA VAL A 661 -15.36 9.66 12.14
C VAL A 661 -15.06 8.41 12.96
N MET A 662 -13.84 7.89 12.85
CA MET A 662 -13.32 6.83 13.69
C MET A 662 -12.18 7.37 14.56
N LEU A 663 -12.16 6.94 15.82
CA LEU A 663 -11.01 7.09 16.70
C LEU A 663 -10.59 5.73 17.26
N HIS A 664 -9.28 5.45 17.24
CA HIS A 664 -8.67 4.31 17.93
C HIS A 664 -7.72 4.81 19.02
N ALA A 665 -8.05 4.51 20.28
CA ALA A 665 -7.39 5.11 21.44
C ALA A 665 -6.03 4.49 21.71
N ALA A 666 -4.97 5.31 21.72
CA ALA A 666 -3.61 4.84 22.01
C ALA A 666 -3.33 4.68 23.51
N SER A 667 -4.15 5.31 24.36
CA SER A 667 -3.97 5.30 25.82
C SER A 667 -5.31 5.48 26.54
N ASP A 668 -5.33 5.16 27.83
CA ASP A 668 -6.48 5.44 28.69
C ASP A 668 -6.74 6.95 28.82
N GLY A 669 -7.99 7.31 29.10
CA GLY A 669 -8.35 8.62 29.63
C GLY A 669 -9.40 9.36 28.83
N LYS A 670 -9.63 10.61 29.24
CA LYS A 670 -10.62 11.50 28.62
C LYS A 670 -10.10 12.06 27.30
N ARG A 671 -10.97 12.18 26.31
CA ARG A 671 -10.75 12.82 25.01
C ARG A 671 -11.81 13.89 24.78
N THR A 672 -11.42 15.00 24.16
CA THR A 672 -12.35 15.97 23.59
C THR A 672 -12.33 15.82 22.07
N ILE A 673 -13.42 15.36 21.50
CA ILE A 673 -13.59 15.20 20.06
C ILE A 673 -14.17 16.50 19.51
N ARG A 674 -13.47 17.08 18.53
CA ARG A 674 -13.84 18.34 17.86
C ARG A 674 -14.31 18.02 16.44
N LEU A 675 -15.51 18.45 16.09
CA LEU A 675 -16.17 18.20 14.81
C LEU A 675 -16.00 19.41 13.90
N ARG A 676 -16.00 19.18 12.58
CA ARG A 676 -15.82 20.27 11.58
C ARG A 676 -17.01 21.25 11.52
N ARG A 677 -18.16 20.82 12.02
CA ARG A 677 -19.41 21.58 12.05
C ARG A 677 -20.22 21.19 13.28
N ARG A 678 -21.13 22.08 13.71
CA ARG A 678 -22.20 21.68 14.63
C ARG A 678 -23.11 20.68 13.93
N CYS A 679 -23.28 19.52 14.54
CA CYS A 679 -24.10 18.44 14.02
C CYS A 679 -24.55 17.51 15.17
N ARG A 680 -25.40 16.55 14.85
CA ARG A 680 -25.69 15.46 15.76
C ARG A 680 -24.67 14.34 15.53
N ALA A 681 -23.97 13.93 16.58
CA ALA A 681 -23.05 12.79 16.52
C ALA A 681 -23.71 11.58 17.17
N VAL A 682 -23.78 10.48 16.43
CA VAL A 682 -24.35 9.20 16.91
C VAL A 682 -23.30 8.10 16.81
N ASP A 683 -23.22 7.21 17.81
CA ASP A 683 -22.40 6.01 17.71
C ASP A 683 -22.92 5.13 16.56
N ALA A 684 -22.03 4.75 15.64
CA ALA A 684 -22.38 4.06 14.41
C ALA A 684 -22.87 2.61 14.63
N PHE A 685 -22.64 2.04 15.81
CA PHE A 685 -22.98 0.66 16.14
C PHE A 685 -24.13 0.56 17.13
N THR A 686 -24.25 1.49 18.09
CA THR A 686 -25.34 1.50 19.07
C THR A 686 -26.50 2.44 18.70
N SER A 687 -26.27 3.37 17.77
CA SER A 687 -27.19 4.48 17.44
C SER A 687 -27.48 5.44 18.60
N GLU A 688 -26.70 5.35 19.69
CA GLU A 688 -26.79 6.29 20.80
C GLU A 688 -26.30 7.67 20.36
N THR A 689 -27.05 8.70 20.70
CA THR A 689 -26.63 10.09 20.45
C THR A 689 -25.63 10.51 21.52
N VAL A 690 -24.38 10.74 21.11
CA VAL A 690 -23.30 11.18 22.01
C VAL A 690 -23.20 12.70 22.10
N ALA A 691 -23.75 13.41 21.10
CA ALA A 691 -23.85 14.86 21.09
C ALA A 691 -25.03 15.32 20.22
N GLU A 692 -25.82 16.28 20.70
CA GLU A 692 -26.91 16.92 19.97
C GLU A 692 -26.51 18.37 19.67
N ASP A 693 -26.63 18.80 18.41
CA ASP A 693 -26.27 20.14 17.92
C ASP A 693 -24.97 20.71 18.54
N SER A 694 -23.88 19.96 18.44
CA SER A 694 -22.59 20.34 18.99
C SER A 694 -21.48 20.20 17.95
N ASP A 695 -20.46 21.03 18.08
CA ASP A 695 -19.18 20.90 17.36
C ASP A 695 -18.12 20.17 18.20
N ARG A 696 -18.47 19.70 19.40
CA ARG A 696 -17.57 18.93 20.25
C ARG A 696 -18.29 18.06 21.28
N PHE A 697 -17.63 17.00 21.73
CA PHE A 697 -18.06 16.21 22.87
C PHE A 697 -16.89 15.55 23.58
N ASP A 698 -17.12 15.14 24.82
CA ASP A 698 -16.13 14.46 25.63
C ASP A 698 -16.45 12.97 25.74
N ILE A 699 -15.42 12.12 25.75
CA ILE A 699 -15.55 10.68 25.95
C ILE A 699 -14.38 10.15 26.78
N VAL A 700 -14.61 9.10 27.57
CA VAL A 700 -13.55 8.38 28.31
C VAL A 700 -13.32 7.05 27.62
N LEU A 701 -12.05 6.77 27.29
CA LEU A 701 -11.65 5.58 26.54
C LEU A 701 -10.59 4.79 27.30
N LYS A 702 -10.52 3.50 26.97
CA LYS A 702 -9.39 2.63 27.31
C LYS A 702 -8.45 2.47 26.13
N ALA A 703 -7.17 2.23 26.39
CA ALA A 703 -6.22 1.89 25.35
C ALA A 703 -6.75 0.71 24.51
N GLY A 704 -6.75 0.86 23.19
CA GLY A 704 -7.30 -0.12 22.27
C GLY A 704 -8.79 0.04 21.94
N ASP A 705 -9.53 0.93 22.62
CA ASP A 705 -10.91 1.23 22.24
C ASP A 705 -10.99 1.81 20.83
N THR A 706 -11.94 1.29 20.04
CA THR A 706 -12.33 1.88 18.75
C THR A 706 -13.75 2.40 18.85
N ARG A 707 -13.94 3.68 18.55
CA ARG A 707 -15.26 4.32 18.48
C ARG A 707 -15.46 4.92 17.11
N VAL A 708 -16.69 4.81 16.61
CA VAL A 708 -17.07 5.27 15.28
C VAL A 708 -18.36 6.04 15.41
N TRP A 709 -18.38 7.26 14.86
CA TRP A 709 -19.54 8.13 14.91
C TRP A 709 -19.99 8.52 13.52
N MET A 710 -21.31 8.52 13.31
CA MET A 710 -21.95 9.17 12.16
C MET A 710 -22.33 10.59 12.53
N LEU A 711 -22.00 11.54 11.65
CA LEU A 711 -22.25 12.96 11.77
C LEU A 711 -23.48 13.34 10.93
N LEU A 712 -24.62 13.52 11.58
CA LEU A 712 -25.91 13.80 10.95
C LEU A 712 -26.13 15.32 10.88
#